data_AF-A0A9J5YVC5-F1
#
_entry.id   AF-A0A9J5YVC5-F1
#
_cell.length_a   1.000
_cell.length_b   1.000
_cell.length_c   1.000
_cell.angle_alpha   90.00
_cell.angle_beta   90.00
_cell.angle_gamma   90.00
#
_symmetry.space_group_name_H-M   'P 1'
#
loop_
_entity.id
_entity.type
_entity.pdbx_description
1 polymer ?
#
loop_
_entity_poly.entity_id
_entity_poly.type
_entity_poly.pdbx_seq_one_letter_code
_entity_poly.pdbx_strand_id
1 'polypeptide(L)'
;MADLCFFLPIFSSFIFLLLCNGVSGDYLLGINYGTVADNLPPPSQVAAFIRDHTTLNKIKIFDANPDIIRAFADTGVWVTVTVPNGDIWSVSKPTAAQWWVEQNVVPFYPRTRIDRICVGNEVMATGDKNLIGHLVPAMRAIHEALLAAGINDIQVSTPHSLGILSRSEPPSSGLFRRVYDRVIFAPMLEFHRETKSPFMICPYPFFGFNDETLDYALFKPNNGVYDEATGMNYTNMFDAQLDAVYSAMKALGYADVDIVVAETGWPSAGDPNQLGVSLENAISYNVNLVKHVNSGVGTPLMPNRTFETYVFALFNEDLKPSTSERNFGLFRPDFSPVYDVGILRNTQASSPPAMAPEVSKKWCVPTTDASDAALQSNIDFVCSSGIDCQPIKDGGPCYEPNTIRAHASYAMNAYYQANGGKDLDCSFINTGVVTNHDPSSIPTLLVSSADVAKEIFRVHDVAFAGRPPLYAARRLSYNCCNVSFAPYGNYWREARKILALELLSAKRVESFSSIRDEEVSRLIQEIGKSLNSSINISALALTLSNNVVCRVAFGKGSDDESGYDNGGKKFHEILYDTQELLGEFNVADYFPKMAWINKFNGLDERLEKNFRELDKYYDKVIEDHVDSRNWIKEKDDEDLVDVLLRIQKNPNQDVPLQDSHIKGLLADIFVAGTDTSATTIEWIMAELMLNPKVMKKAQQEVRQVAKGKQKVQETDLYKLEYMKLVIKEAFRLHPPAPLLIPRVTTSSCKIMDYEIPENTRVLINATAIGTDPKYWENPLTFIPERFLNKDIDYRGQNYEFLPFGAGRRGCPGINFSVPLVELSIANLLFHYDWTLPKGMKAKDLDMEEALGLTMHKKIPLCLAASYYDL
;
A
#
# COMPACT_ATOMS: atom_id res chain seq x y z
N MET A 1 51.03 56.23 57.14
CA MET A 1 50.62 56.03 58.55
C MET A 1 49.37 55.17 58.53
N ALA A 2 49.33 53.92 58.93
CA ALA A 2 50.28 52.86 59.32
C ALA A 2 49.32 51.65 59.52
N ASP A 3 49.46 50.55 58.76
CA ASP A 3 50.16 49.31 59.21
C ASP A 3 49.23 48.42 60.08
N LEU A 4 49.12 47.09 59.91
CA LEU A 4 49.94 46.12 59.20
C LEU A 4 49.19 44.76 59.08
N CYS A 5 49.31 44.09 57.92
CA CYS A 5 49.54 42.65 57.65
C CYS A 5 48.64 41.52 58.22
N PHE A 6 48.49 40.33 57.61
CA PHE A 6 48.57 39.74 56.26
C PHE A 6 48.28 38.22 56.43
N PHE A 7 47.69 37.56 55.41
CA PHE A 7 47.62 36.10 55.07
C PHE A 7 46.22 35.40 54.97
N LEU A 8 45.75 35.32 53.70
CA LEU A 8 45.09 34.25 52.88
C LEU A 8 44.57 32.91 53.50
N PRO A 9 43.73 32.09 52.80
CA PRO A 9 42.51 32.41 52.00
C PRO A 9 41.39 31.30 51.94
N ILE A 10 40.35 31.54 51.12
CA ILE A 10 39.42 30.59 50.45
C ILE A 10 38.15 30.11 51.20
N PHE A 11 37.00 30.57 50.69
CA PHE A 11 35.67 29.92 50.58
C PHE A 11 35.25 28.94 51.69
N SER A 12 34.48 29.46 52.65
CA SER A 12 33.56 28.67 53.49
C SER A 12 32.13 29.01 53.01
N SER A 13 31.57 28.19 52.11
CA SER A 13 30.66 27.08 52.44
C SER A 13 29.28 27.60 52.88
N PHE A 14 28.46 28.14 51.96
CA PHE A 14 27.55 27.38 51.10
C PHE A 14 26.78 26.24 51.80
N ILE A 15 26.40 26.42 53.07
CA ILE A 15 25.37 25.62 53.76
C ILE A 15 24.05 26.38 53.70
N PHE A 16 23.53 26.56 52.49
CA PHE A 16 22.08 26.77 52.21
C PHE A 16 21.77 26.60 50.71
N LEU A 17 22.54 25.77 50.00
CA LEU A 17 22.11 25.22 48.71
C LEU A 17 21.66 23.77 48.92
N LEU A 18 20.46 23.48 48.42
CA LEU A 18 20.03 22.16 47.97
C LEU A 18 19.92 21.08 49.05
N LEU A 19 19.00 21.28 50.00
CA LEU A 19 18.19 20.16 50.46
C LEU A 19 17.26 19.77 49.31
N CYS A 20 17.33 18.50 48.90
CA CYS A 20 16.61 17.84 47.79
C CYS A 20 17.25 17.93 46.39
N ASN A 21 18.54 17.57 46.24
CA ASN A 21 18.92 16.79 45.06
C ASN A 21 18.59 15.34 45.33
N GLY A 22 17.32 14.98 45.10
CA GLY A 22 16.96 13.58 44.87
C GLY A 22 17.77 13.09 43.68
N VAL A 23 18.41 11.93 43.85
CA VAL A 23 19.02 11.15 42.77
C VAL A 23 17.98 11.04 41.64
N SER A 24 18.18 11.77 40.55
CA SER A 24 17.41 11.59 39.32
C SER A 24 17.88 10.27 38.71
N GLY A 25 17.12 9.19 38.93
CA GLY A 25 17.41 7.90 38.31
C GLY A 25 17.41 8.05 36.79
N ASP A 26 18.53 7.70 36.16
CA ASP A 26 18.73 7.85 34.72
C ASP A 26 17.74 7.00 33.92
N TYR A 27 17.20 7.61 32.88
CA TYR A 27 16.04 7.19 32.12
C TYR A 27 16.42 6.25 30.95
N LEU A 28 16.55 4.96 31.24
CA LEU A 28 17.12 3.98 30.29
C LEU A 28 16.10 3.22 29.44
N LEU A 29 14.81 3.24 29.79
CA LEU A 29 13.79 2.42 29.13
C LEU A 29 12.73 3.27 28.42
N GLY A 30 12.65 3.10 27.10
CA GLY A 30 11.59 3.63 26.24
C GLY A 30 10.74 2.52 25.63
N ILE A 31 9.73 2.91 24.85
CA ILE A 31 8.90 1.97 24.11
C ILE A 31 8.53 2.51 22.73
N ASN A 32 8.49 1.64 21.73
CA ASN A 32 7.99 2.02 20.42
C ASN A 32 6.46 2.05 20.46
N TYR A 33 5.88 3.18 20.05
CA TYR A 33 4.45 3.37 19.90
C TYR A 33 4.12 3.20 18.41
N GLY A 34 3.93 1.95 18.01
CA GLY A 34 3.47 1.57 16.68
C GLY A 34 2.00 1.87 16.47
N THR A 35 1.64 2.23 15.24
CA THR A 35 0.30 2.63 14.83
C THR A 35 -0.26 1.77 13.71
N VAL A 36 0.31 0.57 13.49
CA VAL A 36 -0.18 -0.39 12.50
C VAL A 36 -1.31 -1.21 13.14
N ALA A 37 -2.34 -0.51 13.62
CA ALA A 37 -3.53 -1.04 14.24
C ALA A 37 -4.68 -0.02 14.14
N ASP A 38 -5.92 -0.50 14.06
CA ASP A 38 -7.12 0.35 14.02
C ASP A 38 -7.97 0.24 15.30
N ASN A 39 -7.51 -0.56 16.27
CA ASN A 39 -8.13 -0.72 17.57
C ASN A 39 -7.44 0.09 18.69
N LEU A 40 -6.42 0.89 18.37
CA LEU A 40 -5.62 1.62 19.36
C LEU A 40 -6.42 2.73 20.06
N PRO A 41 -6.19 2.96 21.36
CA PRO A 41 -6.85 4.05 22.08
C PRO A 41 -6.34 5.42 21.60
N PRO A 42 -7.13 6.50 21.81
CA PRO A 42 -6.75 7.85 21.41
C PRO A 42 -5.39 8.28 21.99
N PRO A 43 -4.54 9.00 21.25
CA PRO A 43 -3.19 9.36 21.70
C PRO A 43 -3.15 10.10 23.05
N SER A 44 -4.18 10.90 23.38
CA SER A 44 -4.30 11.58 24.68
C SER A 44 -4.47 10.61 25.85
N GLN A 45 -5.22 9.51 25.65
CA GLN A 45 -5.37 8.45 26.64
C GLN A 45 -4.07 7.65 26.76
N VAL A 46 -3.38 7.39 25.65
CA VAL A 46 -2.04 6.75 25.67
C VAL A 46 -1.03 7.59 26.44
N ALA A 47 -0.99 8.90 26.18
CA ALA A 47 -0.10 9.81 26.86
C ALA A 47 -0.38 9.87 28.38
N ALA A 48 -1.67 9.91 28.77
CA ALA A 48 -2.07 9.83 30.17
C ALA A 48 -1.71 8.46 30.79
N PHE A 49 -1.94 7.36 30.08
CA PHE A 49 -1.60 6.02 30.54
C PHE A 49 -0.10 5.88 30.81
N ILE A 50 0.75 6.28 29.85
CA ILE A 50 2.20 6.24 30.03
C ILE A 50 2.62 7.10 31.23
N ARG A 51 2.13 8.35 31.29
CA ARG A 51 2.48 9.30 32.36
C ARG A 51 2.05 8.81 33.74
N ASP A 52 0.84 8.29 33.88
CA ASP A 52 0.21 8.06 35.18
C ASP A 52 0.37 6.61 35.67
N HIS A 53 0.38 5.63 34.75
CA HIS A 53 0.27 4.21 35.08
C HIS A 53 1.53 3.42 34.78
N THR A 54 2.52 3.98 34.08
CA THR A 54 3.76 3.27 33.76
C THR A 54 5.00 3.98 34.29
N THR A 55 6.10 3.26 34.46
CA THR A 55 7.42 3.83 34.76
C THR A 55 8.13 4.37 33.52
N LEU A 56 7.59 4.12 32.32
CA LEU A 56 8.13 4.61 31.05
C LEU A 56 8.05 6.13 30.97
N ASN A 57 9.07 6.72 30.36
CA ASN A 57 9.12 8.16 30.16
C ASN A 57 9.67 8.56 28.78
N LYS A 58 9.86 7.59 27.88
CA LYS A 58 10.23 7.81 26.49
C LYS A 58 9.35 6.97 25.56
N ILE A 59 8.91 7.57 24.46
CA ILE A 59 8.29 6.87 23.35
C ILE A 59 9.01 7.17 22.04
N LYS A 60 8.98 6.20 21.12
CA LYS A 60 9.41 6.38 19.73
C LYS A 60 8.24 6.10 18.80
N ILE A 61 7.94 7.02 17.90
CA ILE A 61 6.95 6.84 16.83
C ILE A 61 7.64 6.74 15.47
N PHE A 62 7.00 6.05 14.52
CA PHE A 62 7.59 5.73 13.21
C PHE A 62 7.26 6.75 12.12
N ASP A 63 6.62 7.87 12.49
CA ASP A 63 6.32 9.01 11.64
C ASP A 63 6.41 10.33 12.45
N ALA A 64 5.83 11.40 11.91
CA ALA A 64 5.65 12.67 12.62
C ALA A 64 4.17 13.02 12.79
N ASN A 65 3.35 12.06 13.23
CA ASN A 65 1.91 12.25 13.41
C ASN A 65 1.62 13.42 14.39
N PRO A 66 0.97 14.51 13.93
CA PRO A 66 0.78 15.72 14.73
C PRO A 66 -0.15 15.52 15.91
N ASP A 67 -1.07 14.56 15.85
CA ASP A 67 -2.02 14.28 16.93
C ASP A 67 -1.34 13.52 18.08
N ILE A 68 -0.44 12.58 17.73
CA ILE A 68 0.39 11.90 18.74
C ILE A 68 1.35 12.90 19.38
N ILE A 69 2.12 13.66 18.58
CA ILE A 69 3.10 14.62 19.13
C ILE A 69 2.39 15.63 20.05
N ARG A 70 1.21 16.13 19.65
CA ARG A 70 0.43 17.07 20.47
C ARG A 70 -0.12 16.43 21.75
N ALA A 71 -0.51 15.17 21.72
CA ALA A 71 -1.04 14.48 22.90
C ALA A 71 0.00 14.34 24.03
N PHE A 72 1.29 14.33 23.69
CA PHE A 72 2.38 14.27 24.66
C PHE A 72 2.85 15.64 25.18
N ALA A 73 2.23 16.75 24.75
CA ALA A 73 2.55 18.08 25.24
C ALA A 73 2.35 18.19 26.76
N ASP A 74 3.32 18.76 27.46
CA ASP A 74 3.34 19.00 28.91
C ASP A 74 3.17 17.72 29.77
N THR A 75 3.34 16.53 29.19
CA THR A 75 3.25 15.25 29.93
C THR A 75 4.53 14.87 30.67
N GLY A 76 5.65 15.45 30.26
CA GLY A 76 6.99 15.12 30.76
C GLY A 76 7.65 13.90 30.11
N VAL A 77 6.93 13.18 29.25
CA VAL A 77 7.41 12.03 28.47
C VAL A 77 8.16 12.54 27.24
N TRP A 78 9.34 11.97 26.94
CA TRP A 78 10.12 12.29 25.74
C TRP A 78 9.60 11.56 24.51
N VAL A 79 9.63 12.22 23.36
CA VAL A 79 9.14 11.69 22.09
C VAL A 79 10.25 11.72 21.05
N THR A 80 10.62 10.54 20.55
CA THR A 80 11.40 10.40 19.32
C THR A 80 10.45 10.32 18.13
N VAL A 81 10.61 11.22 17.15
CA VAL A 81 9.81 11.26 15.90
C VAL A 81 10.62 10.73 14.72
N THR A 82 9.97 10.30 13.65
CA THR A 82 10.67 9.70 12.50
C THR A 82 10.28 10.38 11.18
N VAL A 83 11.28 10.76 10.38
CA VAL A 83 11.08 11.08 8.95
C VAL A 83 10.79 9.76 8.22
N PRO A 84 9.64 9.61 7.54
CA PRO A 84 9.32 8.38 6.81
C PRO A 84 10.38 8.04 5.75
N ASN A 85 10.60 6.75 5.49
CA ASN A 85 11.60 6.30 4.50
C ASN A 85 11.41 6.94 3.11
N GLY A 86 10.16 7.17 2.69
CA GLY A 86 9.85 7.80 1.40
C GLY A 86 10.28 9.27 1.29
N ASP A 87 10.47 9.96 2.41
CA ASP A 87 10.79 11.37 2.44
C ASP A 87 12.30 11.65 2.47
N ILE A 88 13.15 10.64 2.73
CA ILE A 88 14.61 10.77 2.89
C ILE A 88 15.25 11.52 1.71
N TRP A 89 14.85 11.19 0.47
CA TRP A 89 15.38 11.88 -0.70
C TRP A 89 14.99 13.35 -0.72
N SER A 90 13.74 13.68 -0.35
CA SER A 90 13.26 15.06 -0.31
C SER A 90 14.01 15.85 0.75
N VAL A 91 14.06 15.35 1.99
CA VAL A 91 14.71 16.03 3.12
C VAL A 91 16.24 16.05 3.04
N SER A 92 16.86 15.34 2.09
CA SER A 92 18.28 15.52 1.79
C SER A 92 18.62 16.90 1.22
N LYS A 93 17.60 17.66 0.78
CA LYS A 93 17.75 19.03 0.30
C LYS A 93 17.53 20.01 1.45
N PRO A 94 18.43 20.99 1.69
CA PRO A 94 18.34 21.91 2.82
C PRO A 94 16.99 22.63 2.96
N THR A 95 16.41 23.12 1.86
CA THR A 95 15.12 23.83 1.88
C THR A 95 13.95 22.93 2.26
N ALA A 96 13.96 21.68 1.80
CA ALA A 96 12.93 20.70 2.15
C ALA A 96 13.08 20.21 3.59
N ALA A 97 14.32 20.05 4.08
CA ALA A 97 14.60 19.75 5.50
C ALA A 97 14.09 20.86 6.41
N GLN A 98 14.36 22.13 6.07
CA GLN A 98 13.86 23.28 6.81
C GLN A 98 12.33 23.27 6.87
N TRP A 99 11.67 23.09 5.73
CA TRP A 99 10.22 22.99 5.69
C TRP A 99 9.69 21.82 6.53
N TRP A 100 10.34 20.65 6.46
CA TRP A 100 9.96 19.50 7.26
C TRP A 100 10.05 19.79 8.77
N VAL A 101 11.13 20.42 9.24
CA VAL A 101 11.29 20.83 10.65
C VAL A 101 10.25 21.88 11.06
N GLU A 102 10.00 22.88 10.22
CA GLU A 102 9.01 23.93 10.46
C GLU A 102 7.58 23.38 10.57
N GLN A 103 7.23 22.34 9.82
CA GLN A 103 5.89 21.74 9.86
C GLN A 103 5.72 20.69 10.96
N ASN A 104 6.76 19.89 11.24
CA ASN A 104 6.62 18.69 12.04
C ASN A 104 7.22 18.79 13.45
N VAL A 105 8.10 19.76 13.70
CA VAL A 105 8.81 19.90 14.99
C VAL A 105 8.48 21.23 15.65
N VAL A 106 8.71 22.34 14.95
CA VAL A 106 8.54 23.71 15.49
C VAL A 106 7.16 23.95 16.12
N PRO A 107 6.02 23.47 15.58
CA PRO A 107 4.70 23.74 16.17
C PRO A 107 4.47 23.08 17.52
N PHE A 108 5.26 22.06 17.87
CA PHE A 108 5.09 21.27 19.09
C PHE A 108 6.18 21.53 20.13
N TYR A 109 7.36 21.96 19.69
CA TYR A 109 8.48 22.30 20.56
C TYR A 109 8.31 23.69 21.20
N PRO A 110 8.61 23.89 22.50
CA PRO A 110 9.14 22.93 23.46
C PRO A 110 8.07 22.22 24.33
N ARG A 111 6.76 22.44 24.06
CA ARG A 111 5.68 21.88 24.89
C ARG A 111 5.68 20.35 24.87
N THR A 112 5.88 19.75 23.70
CA THR A 112 6.23 18.33 23.60
C THR A 112 7.74 18.19 23.67
N ARG A 113 8.22 17.33 24.57
CA ARG A 113 9.64 17.05 24.77
C ARG A 113 10.16 16.14 23.68
N ILE A 114 10.47 16.69 22.51
CA ILE A 114 11.10 15.93 21.44
C ILE A 114 12.59 15.82 21.76
N ASP A 115 13.14 14.61 21.92
CA ASP A 115 14.59 14.40 22.17
C ASP A 115 15.36 14.01 20.91
N ARG A 116 14.69 13.36 19.95
CA ARG A 116 15.36 12.81 18.77
C ARG A 116 14.47 12.80 17.53
N ILE A 117 15.10 12.99 16.38
CA ILE A 117 14.52 12.74 15.05
C ILE A 117 15.28 11.58 14.41
N CYS A 118 14.56 10.51 14.11
CA CYS A 118 15.06 9.41 13.30
C CYS A 118 14.85 9.73 11.81
N VAL A 119 15.89 9.69 10.99
CA VAL A 119 15.78 9.79 9.53
C VAL A 119 15.58 8.39 8.96
N GLY A 120 14.34 8.04 8.67
CA GLY A 120 13.95 6.69 8.27
C GLY A 120 13.96 5.67 9.41
N ASN A 121 13.65 4.43 9.06
CA ASN A 121 13.70 3.25 9.92
C ASN A 121 14.27 2.07 9.10
N GLU A 122 15.39 1.52 9.55
CA GLU A 122 16.11 0.39 8.94
C GLU A 122 16.40 0.54 7.44
N VAL A 123 16.72 1.76 7.00
CA VAL A 123 16.91 2.13 5.59
C VAL A 123 17.88 1.20 4.84
N MET A 124 18.91 0.73 5.53
CA MET A 124 19.92 -0.18 4.97
C MET A 124 19.36 -1.56 4.57
N ALA A 125 18.26 -2.00 5.20
CA ALA A 125 17.61 -3.27 4.90
C ALA A 125 16.78 -3.21 3.59
N THR A 126 16.43 -2.01 3.11
CA THR A 126 15.63 -1.82 1.89
C THR A 126 16.35 -2.25 0.61
N GLY A 127 17.70 -2.22 0.62
CA GLY A 127 18.52 -2.42 -0.58
C GLY A 127 18.43 -1.29 -1.62
N ASP A 128 17.63 -0.25 -1.36
CA ASP A 128 17.45 0.88 -2.26
C ASP A 128 18.69 1.79 -2.20
N LYS A 129 19.49 1.77 -3.27
CA LYS A 129 20.72 2.55 -3.36
C LYS A 129 20.47 4.06 -3.34
N ASN A 130 19.31 4.53 -3.82
CA ASN A 130 18.96 5.94 -3.75
C ASN A 130 18.64 6.35 -2.32
N LEU A 131 17.81 5.60 -1.60
CA LEU A 131 17.53 5.90 -0.18
C LEU A 131 18.80 5.84 0.67
N ILE A 132 19.59 4.78 0.51
CA ILE A 132 20.85 4.60 1.24
C ILE A 132 21.84 5.74 0.95
N GLY A 133 21.98 6.14 -0.32
CA GLY A 133 22.90 7.21 -0.72
C GLY A 133 22.53 8.60 -0.19
N HIS A 134 21.25 8.85 0.11
CA HIS A 134 20.76 10.14 0.60
C HIS A 134 20.57 10.18 2.13
N LEU A 135 20.81 9.07 2.84
CA LEU A 135 20.58 8.96 4.27
C LEU A 135 21.43 9.95 5.10
N VAL A 136 22.74 9.91 4.94
CA VAL A 136 23.65 10.82 5.68
C VAL A 136 23.43 12.30 5.28
N PRO A 137 23.27 12.65 3.98
CA PRO A 137 22.86 13.98 3.58
C PRO A 137 21.57 14.47 4.25
N ALA A 138 20.54 13.62 4.33
CA ALA A 138 19.28 13.94 5.01
C ALA A 138 19.46 14.17 6.51
N MET A 139 20.26 13.35 7.19
CA MET A 139 20.59 13.56 8.61
C MET A 139 21.27 14.92 8.84
N ARG A 140 22.23 15.29 7.98
CA ARG A 140 22.91 16.60 8.05
C ARG A 140 21.95 17.75 7.79
N ALA A 141 21.13 17.65 6.74
CA ALA A 141 20.17 18.70 6.37
C ALA A 141 19.10 18.92 7.47
N ILE A 142 18.59 17.86 8.10
CA ILE A 142 17.67 17.98 9.24
C ILE A 142 18.35 18.61 10.45
N HIS A 143 19.60 18.24 10.76
CA HIS A 143 20.34 18.86 11.85
C HIS A 143 20.58 20.35 11.62
N GLU A 144 21.00 20.74 10.41
CA GLU A 144 21.17 22.14 10.02
C GLU A 144 19.84 22.92 10.09
N ALA A 145 18.73 22.30 9.67
CA ALA A 145 17.40 22.88 9.77
C ALA A 145 16.96 23.13 11.23
N LEU A 146 17.27 22.20 12.15
CA LEU A 146 17.03 22.40 13.59
C LEU A 146 17.83 23.59 14.13
N LEU A 147 19.13 23.67 13.79
CA LEU A 147 19.97 24.79 14.20
C LEU A 147 19.46 26.12 13.64
N ALA A 148 19.01 26.15 12.38
CA ALA A 148 18.41 27.32 11.76
C ALA A 148 17.11 27.76 12.43
N ALA A 149 16.33 26.80 12.96
CA ALA A 149 15.14 27.06 13.77
C ALA A 149 15.44 27.45 15.23
N GLY A 150 16.73 27.51 15.62
CA GLY A 150 17.15 27.83 16.99
C GLY A 150 17.03 26.67 17.98
N ILE A 151 16.89 25.44 17.49
CA ILE A 151 16.75 24.21 18.28
C ILE A 151 18.09 23.47 18.28
N ASN A 152 18.70 23.29 19.46
CA ASN A 152 20.04 22.72 19.61
C ASN A 152 20.12 21.49 20.53
N ASP A 153 18.98 21.08 21.09
CA ASP A 153 18.83 20.00 22.06
C ASP A 153 18.18 18.73 21.49
N ILE A 154 17.72 18.76 20.23
CA ILE A 154 17.17 17.58 19.52
C ILE A 154 18.28 16.86 18.75
N GLN A 155 18.49 15.58 19.06
CA GLN A 155 19.45 14.72 18.37
C GLN A 155 18.89 14.21 17.03
N VAL A 156 19.75 13.97 16.05
CA VAL A 156 19.36 13.34 14.77
C VAL A 156 20.07 11.99 14.64
N SER A 157 19.31 10.94 14.35
CA SER A 157 19.89 9.59 14.16
C SER A 157 19.09 8.79 13.13
N THR A 158 19.40 7.51 12.96
CA THR A 158 18.66 6.59 12.08
C THR A 158 18.78 5.15 12.62
N PRO A 159 17.66 4.44 12.87
CA PRO A 159 17.68 3.05 13.31
C PRO A 159 18.18 2.10 12.21
N HIS A 160 18.99 1.12 12.60
CA HIS A 160 19.50 0.08 11.70
C HIS A 160 19.18 -1.32 12.21
N SER A 161 18.80 -2.24 11.31
CA SER A 161 18.82 -3.67 11.65
C SER A 161 20.25 -4.18 11.79
N LEU A 162 20.43 -5.30 12.50
CA LEU A 162 21.73 -6.00 12.54
C LEU A 162 22.23 -6.49 11.18
N GLY A 163 21.37 -6.48 10.16
CA GLY A 163 21.74 -6.75 8.77
C GLY A 163 22.90 -5.89 8.27
N ILE A 164 23.21 -4.74 8.90
CA ILE A 164 24.35 -3.90 8.52
C ILE A 164 25.73 -4.53 8.74
N LEU A 165 25.81 -5.61 9.52
CA LEU A 165 27.06 -6.32 9.80
C LEU A 165 27.31 -7.39 8.72
N SER A 166 28.56 -7.51 8.27
CA SER A 166 29.03 -8.65 7.47
C SER A 166 29.55 -9.80 8.32
N ARG A 167 29.91 -9.48 9.57
CA ARG A 167 30.33 -10.44 10.59
C ARG A 167 29.86 -9.93 11.94
N SER A 168 29.29 -10.81 12.74
CA SER A 168 28.82 -10.54 14.10
C SER A 168 29.27 -11.59 15.12
N GLU A 169 29.86 -12.70 14.66
CA GLU A 169 30.28 -13.82 15.51
C GLU A 169 31.73 -14.24 15.21
N PRO A 170 32.59 -14.32 16.24
CA PRO A 170 32.34 -13.87 17.62
C PRO A 170 32.19 -12.34 17.69
N PRO A 171 31.58 -11.76 18.75
CA PRO A 171 31.27 -10.32 18.81
C PRO A 171 32.48 -9.39 18.59
N SER A 172 33.66 -9.75 19.09
CA SER A 172 34.90 -8.98 18.87
C SER A 172 35.32 -8.84 17.41
N SER A 173 34.80 -9.69 16.53
CA SER A 173 35.07 -9.70 15.10
C SER A 173 34.04 -8.89 14.29
N GLY A 174 33.13 -8.19 14.98
CA GLY A 174 32.09 -7.36 14.39
C GLY A 174 32.62 -6.41 13.31
N LEU A 175 32.03 -6.45 12.12
CA LEU A 175 32.41 -5.59 10.98
C LEU A 175 31.18 -5.19 10.16
N PHE A 176 31.08 -3.91 9.83
CA PHE A 176 30.08 -3.44 8.86
C PHE A 176 30.28 -4.09 7.49
N ARG A 177 29.20 -4.14 6.68
CA ARG A 177 29.28 -4.61 5.29
C ARG A 177 30.31 -3.79 4.51
N ARG A 178 31.19 -4.49 3.78
CA ARG A 178 32.19 -3.87 2.89
C ARG A 178 31.51 -2.92 1.90
N VAL A 179 32.25 -1.87 1.51
CA VAL A 179 31.77 -0.74 0.70
C VAL A 179 30.95 0.24 1.54
N TYR A 180 29.91 -0.22 2.23
CA TYR A 180 29.07 0.64 3.09
C TYR A 180 29.81 1.15 4.33
N ASP A 181 30.74 0.35 4.88
CA ASP A 181 31.65 0.74 5.94
C ASP A 181 32.31 2.11 5.70
N ARG A 182 32.80 2.35 4.48
CA ARG A 182 33.49 3.58 4.11
C ARG A 182 32.56 4.68 3.58
N VAL A 183 31.58 4.31 2.74
CA VAL A 183 30.79 5.33 2.02
C VAL A 183 29.54 5.79 2.79
N ILE A 184 29.07 5.00 3.76
CA ILE A 184 27.88 5.32 4.57
C ILE A 184 28.24 5.41 6.05
N PHE A 185 28.76 4.33 6.65
CA PHE A 185 28.91 4.24 8.10
C PHE A 185 30.00 5.14 8.65
N ALA A 186 31.18 5.24 8.03
CA ALA A 186 32.20 6.18 8.49
C ALA A 186 31.70 7.65 8.46
N PRO A 187 31.10 8.18 7.37
CA PRO A 187 30.50 9.52 7.36
C PRO A 187 29.38 9.73 8.37
N MET A 188 28.57 8.68 8.63
CA MET A 188 27.48 8.71 9.61
C MET A 188 28.01 8.71 11.05
N LEU A 189 29.03 7.90 11.35
CA LEU A 189 29.66 7.86 12.66
C LEU A 189 30.42 9.15 12.96
N GLU A 190 31.04 9.76 11.95
CA GLU A 190 31.61 11.10 12.09
C GLU A 190 30.52 12.13 12.38
N PHE A 191 29.38 12.09 11.67
CA PHE A 191 28.24 12.95 11.98
C PHE A 191 27.76 12.76 13.43
N HIS A 192 27.66 11.51 13.91
CA HIS A 192 27.26 11.21 15.28
C HIS A 192 28.25 11.76 16.31
N ARG A 193 29.56 11.61 16.05
CA ARG A 193 30.61 12.20 16.89
C ARG A 193 30.54 13.73 16.91
N GLU A 194 30.42 14.38 15.74
CA GLU A 194 30.34 15.83 15.59
C GLU A 194 29.15 16.43 16.34
N THR A 195 27.99 15.76 16.24
CA THR A 195 26.71 16.24 16.79
C THR A 195 26.39 15.70 18.18
N LYS A 196 27.24 14.82 18.72
CA LYS A 196 26.98 14.06 19.96
C LYS A 196 25.62 13.35 19.95
N SER A 197 25.25 12.82 18.79
CA SER A 197 24.05 11.99 18.62
C SER A 197 24.43 10.50 18.63
N PRO A 198 23.54 9.61 19.06
CA PRO A 198 23.87 8.19 19.14
C PRO A 198 23.69 7.48 17.80
N PHE A 199 24.45 6.41 17.61
CA PHE A 199 24.19 5.39 16.60
C PHE A 199 23.06 4.47 17.08
N MET A 200 22.00 4.32 16.28
CA MET A 200 20.82 3.55 16.66
C MET A 200 20.79 2.18 15.99
N ILE A 201 20.59 1.12 16.78
CA ILE A 201 20.53 -0.27 16.31
C ILE A 201 19.28 -0.98 16.84
N CYS A 202 18.69 -1.86 16.03
CA CYS A 202 17.63 -2.78 16.40
C CYS A 202 18.22 -4.22 16.55
N PRO A 203 18.70 -4.60 17.76
CA PRO A 203 19.12 -5.95 18.03
C PRO A 203 17.90 -6.85 18.24
N TYR A 204 17.71 -7.83 17.36
CA TYR A 204 16.63 -8.81 17.47
C TYR A 204 17.19 -10.22 17.69
N PRO A 205 17.44 -10.64 18.94
CA PRO A 205 17.71 -12.03 19.24
C PRO A 205 16.64 -12.98 18.67
N PHE A 206 15.39 -12.51 18.61
CA PHE A 206 14.27 -13.23 18.00
C PHE A 206 14.51 -13.65 16.53
N PHE A 207 15.19 -12.84 15.72
CA PHE A 207 15.46 -13.21 14.32
C PHE A 207 16.78 -13.98 14.13
N GLY A 208 17.59 -14.10 15.18
CA GLY A 208 18.95 -14.67 15.11
C GLY A 208 19.12 -16.04 15.78
N PHE A 209 18.12 -16.56 16.49
CA PHE A 209 18.24 -17.80 17.24
C PHE A 209 17.92 -19.06 16.40
N ASN A 210 18.34 -20.19 16.92
CA ASN A 210 17.96 -21.55 16.51
C ASN A 210 17.64 -22.39 17.75
N ASP A 211 17.25 -23.65 17.57
CA ASP A 211 16.87 -24.56 18.68
C ASP A 211 17.93 -24.63 19.80
N GLU A 212 19.21 -24.64 19.45
CA GLU A 212 20.32 -24.78 20.41
C GLU A 212 20.63 -23.47 21.14
N THR A 213 20.25 -22.33 20.57
CA THR A 213 20.57 -20.98 21.07
C THR A 213 19.36 -20.25 21.64
N LEU A 214 18.20 -20.91 21.75
CA LEU A 214 16.98 -20.30 22.27
C LEU A 214 17.17 -19.77 23.71
N ASP A 215 17.76 -20.57 24.61
CA ASP A 215 18.01 -20.12 25.99
C ASP A 215 18.99 -18.94 26.05
N TYR A 216 20.00 -18.94 25.18
CA TYR A 216 20.94 -17.84 25.00
C TYR A 216 20.25 -16.56 24.48
N ALA A 217 19.27 -16.69 23.58
CA ALA A 217 18.48 -15.57 23.08
C ALA A 217 17.49 -15.02 24.13
N LEU A 218 16.97 -15.87 25.03
CA LEU A 218 15.93 -15.56 26.01
C LEU A 218 16.44 -15.10 27.40
N PHE A 219 17.75 -14.87 27.54
CA PHE A 219 18.42 -14.63 28.82
C PHE A 219 18.20 -15.76 29.86
N LYS A 220 17.96 -16.99 29.40
CA LYS A 220 17.83 -18.17 30.27
C LYS A 220 19.22 -18.74 30.60
N PRO A 221 19.40 -19.49 31.70
CA PRO A 221 20.68 -20.12 32.03
C PRO A 221 21.20 -20.97 30.87
N ASN A 222 22.43 -20.69 30.41
CA ASN A 222 23.09 -21.40 29.32
C ASN A 222 24.62 -21.35 29.52
N ASN A 223 25.37 -22.09 28.72
CA ASN A 223 26.84 -22.16 28.83
C ASN A 223 27.56 -20.89 28.34
N GLY A 224 26.83 -20.02 27.65
CA GLY A 224 27.36 -18.85 26.97
C GLY A 224 28.13 -19.17 25.69
N VAL A 225 28.45 -18.13 24.94
CA VAL A 225 29.32 -18.17 23.77
C VAL A 225 30.65 -17.49 24.13
N TYR A 226 31.72 -18.27 24.11
CA TYR A 226 33.06 -17.78 24.44
C TYR A 226 33.73 -17.13 23.23
N ASP A 227 34.20 -15.91 23.39
CA ASP A 227 34.96 -15.15 22.39
C ASP A 227 36.46 -15.29 22.68
N GLU A 228 37.14 -16.14 21.92
CA GLU A 228 38.56 -16.44 22.11
C GLU A 228 39.48 -15.21 21.97
N ALA A 229 39.10 -14.24 21.14
CA ALA A 229 39.94 -13.08 20.87
C ALA A 229 39.94 -12.07 22.04
N THR A 230 38.86 -12.03 22.81
CA THR A 230 38.73 -11.11 23.97
C THR A 230 38.77 -11.81 25.32
N GLY A 231 38.59 -13.13 25.35
CA GLY A 231 38.46 -13.92 26.58
C GLY A 231 37.13 -13.72 27.30
N MET A 232 36.14 -13.10 26.64
CA MET A 232 34.83 -12.82 27.21
C MET A 232 33.86 -13.97 26.96
N ASN A 233 33.00 -14.26 27.94
CA ASN A 233 31.90 -15.20 27.76
C ASN A 233 30.57 -14.46 27.73
N TYR A 234 29.84 -14.57 26.62
CA TYR A 234 28.54 -13.93 26.43
C TYR A 234 27.47 -14.89 26.89
N THR A 235 26.71 -14.53 27.93
CA THR A 235 25.63 -15.38 28.46
C THR A 235 24.26 -15.05 27.87
N ASN A 236 24.15 -14.00 27.06
CA ASN A 236 22.94 -13.67 26.32
C ASN A 236 23.26 -13.07 24.94
N MET A 237 22.38 -13.31 23.97
CA MET A 237 22.57 -12.88 22.58
C MET A 237 22.47 -11.37 22.39
N PHE A 238 21.69 -10.69 23.23
CA PHE A 238 21.52 -9.23 23.16
C PHE A 238 22.86 -8.49 23.37
N ASP A 239 23.61 -8.86 24.41
CA ASP A 239 24.92 -8.28 24.70
C ASP A 239 25.92 -8.57 23.57
N ALA A 240 25.92 -9.79 23.06
CA ALA A 240 26.78 -10.18 21.95
C ALA A 240 26.50 -9.37 20.67
N GLN A 241 25.22 -9.12 20.37
CA GLN A 241 24.83 -8.31 19.22
C GLN A 241 25.25 -6.84 19.39
N LEU A 242 25.11 -6.27 20.58
CA LEU A 242 25.58 -4.92 20.89
C LEU A 242 27.11 -4.79 20.80
N ASP A 243 27.84 -5.76 21.35
CA ASP A 243 29.30 -5.78 21.30
C ASP A 243 29.85 -6.03 19.89
N ALA A 244 29.10 -6.73 19.04
CA ALA A 244 29.42 -6.84 17.61
C ALA A 244 29.31 -5.49 16.89
N VAL A 245 28.27 -4.70 17.18
CA VAL A 245 28.11 -3.35 16.63
C VAL A 245 29.21 -2.42 17.14
N TYR A 246 29.48 -2.45 18.45
CA TYR A 246 30.58 -1.68 19.04
C TYR A 246 31.93 -2.05 18.42
N SER A 247 32.21 -3.33 18.21
CA SER A 247 33.44 -3.78 17.56
C SER A 247 33.55 -3.27 16.12
N ALA A 248 32.44 -3.25 15.37
CA ALA A 248 32.39 -2.69 14.02
C ALA A 248 32.65 -1.18 13.99
N MET A 249 32.08 -0.42 14.92
CA MET A 249 32.33 1.02 15.09
C MET A 249 33.77 1.29 15.50
N LYS A 250 34.30 0.51 16.44
CA LYS A 250 35.70 0.57 16.90
C LYS A 250 36.68 0.26 15.78
N ALA A 251 36.38 -0.68 14.90
CA ALA A 251 37.21 -1.02 13.74
C ALA A 251 37.33 0.16 12.73
N LEU A 252 36.32 1.03 12.67
CA LEU A 252 36.35 2.28 11.90
C LEU A 252 36.94 3.47 12.68
N GLY A 253 37.30 3.28 13.96
CA GLY A 253 37.88 4.32 14.81
C GLY A 253 36.86 5.14 15.59
N TYR A 254 35.62 4.67 15.76
CA TYR A 254 34.49 5.39 16.38
C TYR A 254 33.95 4.70 17.64
N ALA A 255 34.85 4.20 18.49
CA ALA A 255 34.47 3.53 19.76
C ALA A 255 33.83 4.49 20.78
N ASP A 256 34.02 5.80 20.61
CA ASP A 256 33.51 6.88 21.44
C ASP A 256 32.05 7.28 21.12
N VAL A 257 31.50 6.85 19.97
CA VAL A 257 30.12 7.15 19.61
C VAL A 257 29.15 6.33 20.47
N ASP A 258 28.09 6.97 20.96
CA ASP A 258 27.06 6.33 21.78
C ASP A 258 26.15 5.39 20.98
N ILE A 259 25.64 4.36 21.66
CA ILE A 259 24.73 3.37 21.07
C ILE A 259 23.38 3.48 21.78
N VAL A 260 22.30 3.50 21.00
CA VAL A 260 20.93 3.40 21.49
C VAL A 260 20.26 2.20 20.84
N VAL A 261 19.56 1.40 21.65
CA VAL A 261 18.74 0.30 21.16
C VAL A 261 17.39 0.85 20.73
N ALA A 262 17.21 0.96 19.42
CA ALA A 262 16.04 1.55 18.80
C ALA A 262 14.79 0.68 18.85
N GLU A 263 14.97 -0.64 18.87
CA GLU A 263 13.88 -1.61 18.92
C GLU A 263 14.41 -3.00 19.30
N THR A 264 13.78 -3.64 20.29
CA THR A 264 14.03 -5.04 20.63
C THR A 264 12.86 -5.64 21.41
N GLY A 265 12.61 -6.94 21.25
CA GLY A 265 11.50 -7.61 21.93
C GLY A 265 11.27 -9.04 21.44
N TRP A 266 10.24 -9.67 21.98
CA TRP A 266 9.86 -11.04 21.65
C TRP A 266 8.33 -11.19 21.60
N PRO A 267 7.76 -11.85 20.57
CA PRO A 267 6.31 -11.93 20.38
C PRO A 267 5.68 -12.97 21.33
N SER A 268 4.49 -12.65 21.82
CA SER A 268 3.72 -13.49 22.76
C SER A 268 2.87 -14.57 22.10
N ALA A 269 2.58 -14.43 20.81
CA ALA A 269 1.88 -15.41 19.99
C ALA A 269 2.42 -15.37 18.56
N GLY A 270 2.34 -16.46 17.83
CA GLY A 270 2.91 -16.63 16.49
C GLY A 270 2.12 -17.62 15.66
N ASP A 271 2.58 -17.86 14.43
CA ASP A 271 1.94 -18.83 13.55
C ASP A 271 2.07 -20.27 14.09
N PRO A 272 1.17 -21.20 13.73
CA PRO A 272 1.29 -22.59 14.13
C PRO A 272 2.66 -23.17 13.75
N ASN A 273 3.36 -23.77 14.72
CA ASN A 273 4.72 -24.30 14.60
C ASN A 273 5.84 -23.25 14.42
N GLN A 274 5.57 -21.97 14.65
CA GLN A 274 6.63 -20.97 14.67
C GLN A 274 7.55 -21.21 15.87
N LEU A 275 8.82 -21.54 15.56
CA LEU A 275 9.80 -21.90 16.58
C LEU A 275 10.02 -20.75 17.57
N GLY A 276 10.16 -21.08 18.86
CA GLY A 276 10.52 -20.13 19.91
C GLY A 276 9.45 -19.08 20.25
N VAL A 277 8.29 -19.08 19.61
CA VAL A 277 7.20 -18.13 19.90
C VAL A 277 6.21 -18.72 20.91
N SER A 278 6.16 -18.12 22.09
CA SER A 278 5.18 -18.44 23.12
C SER A 278 5.07 -17.29 24.12
N LEU A 279 3.97 -17.23 24.85
CA LEU A 279 3.80 -16.27 25.94
C LEU A 279 4.92 -16.40 26.99
N GLU A 280 5.35 -17.63 27.31
CA GLU A 280 6.44 -17.89 28.25
C GLU A 280 7.77 -17.31 27.77
N ASN A 281 8.10 -17.47 26.48
CA ASN A 281 9.32 -16.94 25.91
C ASN A 281 9.28 -15.41 25.81
N ALA A 282 8.13 -14.83 25.48
CA ALA A 282 7.93 -13.38 25.51
C ALA A 282 8.15 -12.78 26.91
N ILE A 283 7.58 -13.44 27.93
CA ILE A 283 7.80 -13.08 29.34
C ILE A 283 9.29 -13.21 29.67
N SER A 284 9.93 -14.33 29.34
CA SER A 284 11.35 -14.57 29.61
C SER A 284 12.22 -13.46 29.03
N TYR A 285 12.05 -13.15 27.73
CA TYR A 285 12.86 -12.16 27.07
C TYR A 285 12.63 -10.75 27.63
N ASN A 286 11.39 -10.26 27.62
CA ASN A 286 11.11 -8.86 27.94
C ASN A 286 11.33 -8.55 29.43
N VAL A 287 11.00 -9.47 30.35
CA VAL A 287 11.28 -9.29 31.79
C VAL A 287 12.79 -9.25 32.05
N ASN A 288 13.55 -10.16 31.44
CA ASN A 288 14.99 -10.20 31.66
C ASN A 288 15.73 -9.06 30.96
N LEU A 289 15.24 -8.61 29.80
CA LEU A 289 15.71 -7.39 29.14
C LEU A 289 15.56 -6.17 30.07
N VAL A 290 14.36 -5.94 30.62
CA VAL A 290 14.10 -4.82 31.53
C VAL A 290 14.99 -4.90 32.77
N LYS A 291 15.16 -6.08 33.36
CA LYS A 291 16.09 -6.29 34.49
C LYS A 291 17.53 -6.01 34.11
N HIS A 292 17.99 -6.49 32.96
CA HIS A 292 19.35 -6.31 32.48
C HIS A 292 19.64 -4.83 32.23
N VAL A 293 18.78 -4.12 31.50
CA VAL A 293 18.92 -2.67 31.23
C VAL A 293 18.95 -1.87 32.53
N ASN A 294 18.04 -2.15 33.48
CA ASN A 294 17.98 -1.46 34.76
C ASN A 294 19.13 -1.82 35.72
N SER A 295 19.85 -2.92 35.49
CA SER A 295 20.98 -3.32 36.33
C SER A 295 22.20 -2.41 36.16
N GLY A 296 22.32 -1.74 35.01
CA GLY A 296 23.47 -0.90 34.67
C GLY A 296 24.79 -1.65 34.47
N VAL A 297 24.77 -2.98 34.40
CA VAL A 297 25.96 -3.82 34.23
C VAL A 297 26.67 -3.56 32.90
N GLY A 298 25.91 -3.23 31.85
CA GLY A 298 26.41 -3.11 30.48
C GLY A 298 26.74 -4.46 29.85
N THR A 299 27.43 -4.42 28.71
CA THR A 299 27.84 -5.61 27.96
C THR A 299 29.28 -6.02 28.31
N PRO A 300 29.72 -7.26 27.98
CA PRO A 300 31.09 -7.70 28.26
C PRO A 300 32.22 -6.80 27.74
N LEU A 301 32.11 -6.20 26.54
CA LEU A 301 33.11 -5.25 26.00
C LEU A 301 32.86 -3.80 26.40
N MET A 302 31.67 -3.48 26.93
CA MET A 302 31.32 -2.14 27.41
C MET A 302 30.75 -2.23 28.84
N PRO A 303 31.54 -2.70 29.83
CA PRO A 303 31.07 -2.86 31.20
C PRO A 303 30.79 -1.51 31.85
N ASN A 304 29.74 -1.45 32.68
CA ASN A 304 29.21 -0.24 33.32
C ASN A 304 28.73 0.84 32.33
N ARG A 305 28.49 0.48 31.06
CA ARG A 305 27.83 1.36 30.09
C ARG A 305 26.34 1.05 30.06
N THR A 306 25.51 2.07 30.17
CA THR A 306 24.05 1.96 30.08
C THR A 306 23.58 2.33 28.68
N PHE A 307 22.60 1.59 28.15
CA PHE A 307 22.05 1.83 26.81
C PHE A 307 20.59 2.24 26.92
N GLU A 308 20.23 3.42 26.40
CA GLU A 308 18.82 3.75 26.19
C GLU A 308 18.21 2.68 25.26
N THR A 309 17.12 2.06 25.73
CA THR A 309 16.56 0.87 25.10
C THR A 309 15.06 1.01 24.91
N TYR A 310 14.61 0.92 23.65
CA TYR A 310 13.20 0.90 23.31
C TYR A 310 12.69 -0.53 23.15
N VAL A 311 11.68 -0.89 23.95
CA VAL A 311 10.95 -2.14 23.78
C VAL A 311 10.13 -2.10 22.48
N PHE A 312 9.97 -3.25 21.83
CA PHE A 312 9.47 -3.40 20.47
C PHE A 312 8.12 -2.75 20.21
N ALA A 313 7.14 -2.92 21.09
CA ALA A 313 5.82 -2.33 20.89
C ALA A 313 5.09 -2.10 22.21
N LEU A 314 4.43 -0.94 22.30
CA LEU A 314 3.52 -0.62 23.39
C LEU A 314 2.26 -1.49 23.34
N PHE A 315 1.63 -1.58 22.16
CA PHE A 315 0.40 -2.33 21.95
C PHE A 315 0.59 -3.50 20.99
N ASN A 316 -0.26 -4.52 21.11
CA ASN A 316 -0.44 -5.46 20.02
C ASN A 316 -1.07 -4.73 18.83
N GLU A 317 -0.49 -4.92 17.65
CA GLU A 317 -0.81 -4.16 16.44
C GLU A 317 -1.51 -5.06 15.42
N ASP A 318 -2.84 -5.07 15.42
CA ASP A 318 -3.68 -6.06 14.72
C ASP A 318 -3.60 -6.00 13.18
N LEU A 319 -3.13 -4.90 12.61
CA LEU A 319 -2.96 -4.75 11.16
C LEU A 319 -1.57 -5.20 10.65
N LYS A 320 -0.65 -5.63 11.53
CA LYS A 320 0.65 -6.18 11.09
C LYS A 320 0.46 -7.52 10.35
N PRO A 321 1.31 -7.86 9.35
CA PRO A 321 1.03 -8.94 8.40
C PRO A 321 1.13 -10.36 8.99
N SER A 322 2.03 -10.63 9.94
CA SER A 322 2.19 -11.96 10.55
C SER A 322 1.63 -12.03 11.96
N THR A 323 1.25 -13.24 12.41
CA THR A 323 0.75 -13.44 13.78
C THR A 323 1.78 -13.01 14.82
N SER A 324 3.06 -13.29 14.59
CA SER A 324 4.14 -12.86 15.49
C SER A 324 4.28 -11.34 15.53
N GLU A 325 4.27 -10.66 14.39
CA GLU A 325 4.39 -9.20 14.33
C GLU A 325 3.24 -8.48 15.03
N ARG A 326 2.02 -9.03 15.01
CA ARG A 326 0.86 -8.49 15.74
C ARG A 326 1.00 -8.56 17.26
N ASN A 327 1.86 -9.44 17.77
CA ASN A 327 1.86 -9.86 19.18
C ASN A 327 3.14 -9.50 19.97
N PHE A 328 3.89 -8.48 19.51
CA PHE A 328 5.03 -7.93 20.24
C PHE A 328 4.64 -6.94 21.36
N GLY A 329 3.38 -6.53 21.44
CA GLY A 329 2.91 -5.54 22.39
C GLY A 329 2.99 -5.99 23.84
N LEU A 330 3.32 -5.06 24.73
CA LEU A 330 3.22 -5.27 26.17
C LEU A 330 1.77 -5.12 26.68
N PHE A 331 0.96 -4.32 26.00
CA PHE A 331 -0.43 -4.04 26.36
C PHE A 331 -1.39 -4.38 25.23
N ARG A 332 -2.64 -4.65 25.60
CA ARG A 332 -3.78 -4.62 24.67
C ARG A 332 -4.30 -3.19 24.54
N PRO A 333 -5.07 -2.89 23.49
CA PRO A 333 -5.59 -1.54 23.27
C PRO A 333 -6.52 -1.02 24.39
N ASP A 334 -7.08 -1.90 25.22
CA ASP A 334 -7.86 -1.56 26.41
C ASP A 334 -6.99 -1.22 27.65
N PHE A 335 -5.67 -1.05 27.44
CA PHE A 335 -4.64 -0.83 28.45
C PHE A 335 -4.38 -2.02 29.39
N SER A 336 -5.02 -3.18 29.18
CA SER A 336 -4.70 -4.38 29.95
C SER A 336 -3.32 -4.93 29.55
N PRO A 337 -2.49 -5.38 30.51
CA PRO A 337 -1.21 -6.00 30.18
C PRO A 337 -1.43 -7.33 29.46
N VAL A 338 -0.66 -7.60 28.41
CA VAL A 338 -0.55 -8.95 27.83
C VAL A 338 0.14 -9.86 28.85
N TYR A 339 1.17 -9.33 29.50
CA TYR A 339 1.90 -9.85 30.66
C TYR A 339 2.59 -8.68 31.38
N ASP A 340 2.98 -8.89 32.64
CA ASP A 340 3.65 -7.85 33.44
C ASP A 340 5.18 -7.94 33.30
N VAL A 341 5.80 -6.86 32.83
CA VAL A 341 7.27 -6.71 32.73
C VAL A 341 7.86 -5.84 33.85
N GLY A 342 7.06 -5.47 34.84
CA GLY A 342 7.49 -4.68 35.99
C GLY A 342 7.50 -3.16 35.76
N ILE A 343 6.74 -2.68 34.76
CA ILE A 343 6.68 -1.26 34.40
C ILE A 343 5.40 -0.55 34.86
N LEU A 344 4.44 -1.24 35.48
CA LEU A 344 3.18 -0.62 35.95
C LEU A 344 3.35 0.00 37.36
N ARG A 345 2.86 1.23 37.54
CA ARG A 345 2.79 1.93 38.84
C ARG A 345 1.45 1.58 39.51
N ASN A 346 1.47 0.75 40.55
CA ASN A 346 0.31 0.27 41.35
C ASN A 346 -0.48 -0.91 40.77
N THR A 347 0.02 -2.13 40.99
CA THR A 347 -0.76 -3.37 40.85
C THR A 347 -1.68 -3.57 42.07
N GLN A 348 -2.80 -2.87 42.12
CA GLN A 348 -3.99 -3.35 42.83
C GLN A 348 -5.07 -3.70 41.80
N ALA A 349 -5.41 -4.98 41.73
CA ALA A 349 -6.42 -5.52 40.84
C ALA A 349 -7.78 -4.84 41.11
N SER A 350 -8.24 -4.05 40.14
CA SER A 350 -9.63 -3.60 40.08
C SER A 350 -10.20 -3.92 38.71
N SER A 351 -11.02 -4.96 38.65
CA SER A 351 -11.93 -5.23 37.54
C SER A 351 -12.96 -4.10 37.47
N PRO A 352 -13.19 -3.45 36.32
CA PRO A 352 -14.33 -2.56 36.14
C PRO A 352 -15.55 -3.32 35.59
N PRO A 353 -16.76 -2.73 35.72
CA PRO A 353 -18.03 -3.44 35.70
C PRO A 353 -18.50 -3.78 34.28
N ALA A 354 -19.20 -4.91 34.18
CA ALA A 354 -19.90 -5.34 32.98
C ALA A 354 -20.88 -4.26 32.49
N MET A 355 -20.70 -3.78 31.27
CA MET A 355 -21.79 -3.20 30.49
C MET A 355 -22.68 -4.33 29.99
N ALA A 356 -23.99 -4.17 30.18
CA ALA A 356 -25.01 -5.12 29.77
C ALA A 356 -24.97 -5.35 28.24
N PRO A 357 -25.13 -6.59 27.75
CA PRO A 357 -25.20 -6.84 26.33
C PRO A 357 -26.59 -6.46 25.79
N GLU A 358 -26.62 -5.56 24.81
CA GLU A 358 -27.69 -5.60 23.82
C GLU A 358 -27.55 -6.90 23.02
N VAL A 359 -28.63 -7.66 22.91
CA VAL A 359 -28.66 -8.95 22.22
C VAL A 359 -28.71 -8.67 20.71
N SER A 360 -27.55 -8.44 20.09
CA SER A 360 -27.40 -8.56 18.64
C SER A 360 -27.44 -10.05 18.28
N LYS A 361 -28.30 -10.42 17.33
CA LYS A 361 -28.32 -11.78 16.75
C LYS A 361 -26.93 -12.09 16.17
N LYS A 362 -26.38 -13.27 16.46
CA LYS A 362 -25.07 -13.73 15.99
C LYS A 362 -25.22 -14.87 14.98
N TRP A 363 -24.26 -15.05 14.09
CA TRP A 363 -24.20 -16.12 13.09
C TRP A 363 -22.84 -16.80 13.11
N CYS A 364 -22.77 -18.05 12.66
CA CYS A 364 -21.52 -18.78 12.49
C CYS A 364 -21.20 -18.96 11.01
N VAL A 365 -20.01 -18.55 10.58
CA VAL A 365 -19.56 -18.66 9.18
C VAL A 365 -18.18 -19.32 9.11
N PRO A 366 -17.82 -19.95 7.98
CA PRO A 366 -16.51 -20.58 7.84
C PRO A 366 -15.42 -19.53 7.66
N THR A 367 -14.26 -19.75 8.27
CA THR A 367 -13.10 -18.85 8.14
C THR A 367 -12.54 -18.88 6.72
N THR A 368 -11.95 -17.77 6.26
CA THR A 368 -11.47 -17.63 4.86
C THR A 368 -10.37 -18.62 4.48
N ASP A 369 -9.60 -19.10 5.46
CA ASP A 369 -8.49 -20.05 5.34
C ASP A 369 -8.90 -21.53 5.44
N ALA A 370 -10.16 -21.81 5.83
CA ALA A 370 -10.64 -23.18 5.94
C ALA A 370 -10.59 -23.91 4.58
N SER A 371 -9.90 -25.06 4.53
CA SER A 371 -9.81 -25.87 3.31
C SER A 371 -11.14 -26.54 2.99
N ASP A 372 -11.42 -26.78 1.71
CA ASP A 372 -12.63 -27.49 1.29
C ASP A 372 -12.75 -28.88 1.95
N ALA A 373 -11.64 -29.56 2.21
CA ALA A 373 -11.65 -30.83 2.94
C ALA A 373 -12.12 -30.68 4.40
N ALA A 374 -11.66 -29.64 5.10
CA ALA A 374 -12.09 -29.35 6.46
C ALA A 374 -13.56 -28.90 6.50
N LEU A 375 -13.97 -28.08 5.55
CA LEU A 375 -15.35 -27.62 5.41
C LEU A 375 -16.31 -28.78 5.08
N GLN A 376 -15.88 -29.72 4.23
CA GLN A 376 -16.65 -30.94 3.98
C GLN A 376 -16.78 -31.79 5.25
N SER A 377 -15.70 -31.91 6.04
CA SER A 377 -15.74 -32.62 7.32
C SER A 377 -16.70 -31.96 8.32
N ASN A 378 -16.78 -30.63 8.33
CA ASN A 378 -17.78 -29.90 9.14
C ASN A 378 -19.21 -30.17 8.68
N ILE A 379 -19.47 -30.17 7.36
CA ILE A 379 -20.79 -30.51 6.81
C ILE A 379 -21.19 -31.92 7.25
N ASP A 380 -20.30 -32.90 7.06
CA ASP A 380 -20.56 -34.29 7.40
C ASP A 380 -20.83 -34.48 8.90
N PHE A 381 -20.07 -33.78 9.75
CA PHE A 381 -20.28 -33.74 11.20
C PHE A 381 -21.64 -33.13 11.57
N VAL A 382 -21.98 -31.96 11.02
CA VAL A 382 -23.25 -31.28 11.32
C VAL A 382 -24.43 -32.13 10.88
N CYS A 383 -24.40 -32.65 9.66
CA CYS A 383 -25.49 -33.42 9.10
C CYS A 383 -25.67 -34.79 9.76
N SER A 384 -24.63 -35.33 10.42
CA SER A 384 -24.72 -36.53 11.26
C SER A 384 -25.12 -36.23 12.71
N SER A 385 -25.11 -34.97 13.13
CA SER A 385 -25.45 -34.52 14.49
C SER A 385 -26.94 -34.17 14.68
N GLY A 386 -27.81 -34.55 13.74
CA GLY A 386 -29.26 -34.34 13.84
C GLY A 386 -29.75 -32.97 13.39
N ILE A 387 -28.90 -32.15 12.78
CA ILE A 387 -29.28 -30.88 12.13
C ILE A 387 -29.83 -31.14 10.73
N ASP A 388 -30.91 -30.47 10.35
CA ASP A 388 -31.52 -30.63 9.02
C ASP A 388 -30.65 -30.01 7.92
N CYS A 389 -29.99 -30.90 7.16
CA CYS A 389 -29.20 -30.56 5.98
C CYS A 389 -29.95 -30.74 4.66
N GLN A 390 -31.24 -31.08 4.64
CA GLN A 390 -32.02 -31.12 3.39
C GLN A 390 -31.93 -29.81 2.59
N PRO A 391 -31.87 -28.61 3.22
CA PRO A 391 -31.73 -27.36 2.49
C PRO A 391 -30.49 -27.24 1.60
N ILE A 392 -29.38 -27.92 1.92
CA ILE A 392 -28.13 -27.89 1.15
C ILE A 392 -27.96 -29.10 0.22
N LYS A 393 -28.96 -29.99 0.11
CA LYS A 393 -28.95 -31.10 -0.85
C LYS A 393 -29.54 -30.67 -2.19
N ASP A 394 -29.27 -31.44 -3.24
CA ASP A 394 -29.77 -31.17 -4.60
C ASP A 394 -31.31 -30.98 -4.60
N GLY A 395 -31.77 -29.90 -5.23
CA GLY A 395 -33.17 -29.44 -5.18
C GLY A 395 -33.59 -28.68 -3.91
N GLY A 396 -32.70 -28.49 -2.93
CA GLY A 396 -32.95 -27.77 -1.68
C GLY A 396 -32.83 -26.25 -1.78
N PRO A 397 -33.52 -25.48 -0.91
CA PRO A 397 -33.57 -24.00 -0.97
C PRO A 397 -32.25 -23.27 -0.66
N CYS A 398 -31.22 -23.96 -0.16
CA CYS A 398 -29.87 -23.44 0.13
C CYS A 398 -28.77 -24.23 -0.60
N TYR A 399 -29.14 -24.94 -1.68
CA TYR A 399 -28.21 -25.71 -2.49
C TYR A 399 -27.28 -24.83 -3.35
N GLU A 400 -27.76 -23.67 -3.79
CA GLU A 400 -26.97 -22.77 -4.65
C GLU A 400 -26.39 -21.57 -3.86
N PRO A 401 -25.13 -21.17 -4.11
CA PRO A 401 -24.18 -21.77 -5.06
C PRO A 401 -23.68 -23.14 -4.57
N ASN A 402 -23.65 -24.13 -5.47
CA ASN A 402 -23.17 -25.49 -5.19
C ASN A 402 -21.65 -25.53 -4.96
N THR A 403 -21.22 -25.03 -3.80
CA THR A 403 -19.83 -25.02 -3.33
C THR A 403 -19.79 -25.51 -1.90
N ILE A 404 -18.71 -26.24 -1.56
CA ILE A 404 -18.51 -26.81 -0.22
C ILE A 404 -18.56 -25.70 0.83
N ARG A 405 -17.95 -24.54 0.56
CA ARG A 405 -17.97 -23.41 1.49
C ARG A 405 -19.35 -22.82 1.73
N ALA A 406 -20.18 -22.65 0.70
CA ALA A 406 -21.54 -22.13 0.88
C ALA A 406 -22.42 -23.09 1.69
N HIS A 407 -22.30 -24.39 1.41
CA HIS A 407 -22.99 -25.44 2.17
C HIS A 407 -22.49 -25.52 3.61
N ALA A 408 -21.18 -25.41 3.83
CA ALA A 408 -20.58 -25.36 5.16
C ALA A 408 -21.05 -24.13 5.94
N SER A 409 -21.14 -22.95 5.30
CA SER A 409 -21.66 -21.75 5.95
C SER A 409 -23.10 -21.92 6.43
N TYR A 410 -23.95 -22.60 5.66
CA TYR A 410 -25.30 -22.92 6.11
C TYR A 410 -25.29 -23.93 7.25
N ALA A 411 -24.58 -25.05 7.09
CA ALA A 411 -24.56 -26.15 8.05
C ALA A 411 -23.98 -25.70 9.40
N MET A 412 -22.82 -25.04 9.40
CA MET A 412 -22.16 -24.54 10.60
C MET A 412 -23.03 -23.51 11.34
N ASN A 413 -23.70 -22.61 10.60
CA ASN A 413 -24.66 -21.70 11.22
C ASN A 413 -25.86 -22.44 11.80
N ALA A 414 -26.46 -23.39 11.07
CA ALA A 414 -27.61 -24.15 11.56
C ALA A 414 -27.28 -24.91 12.85
N TYR A 415 -26.09 -25.50 12.94
CA TYR A 415 -25.57 -26.14 14.14
C TYR A 415 -25.36 -25.13 15.28
N TYR A 416 -24.71 -24.00 15.01
CA TYR A 416 -24.49 -22.95 16.00
C TYR A 416 -25.80 -22.41 16.60
N GLN A 417 -26.82 -22.18 15.76
CA GLN A 417 -28.13 -21.73 16.23
C GLN A 417 -28.84 -22.80 17.06
N ALA A 418 -28.78 -24.07 16.63
CA ALA A 418 -29.41 -25.18 17.34
C ALA A 418 -28.78 -25.44 18.72
N ASN A 419 -27.52 -25.07 18.93
CA ASN A 419 -26.79 -25.23 20.19
C ASN A 419 -26.81 -23.98 21.09
N GLY A 420 -27.65 -22.99 20.77
CA GLY A 420 -27.88 -21.82 21.63
C GLY A 420 -26.86 -20.69 21.45
N GLY A 421 -26.07 -20.70 20.37
CA GLY A 421 -25.28 -19.55 19.92
C GLY A 421 -24.08 -19.20 20.81
N LYS A 422 -23.45 -20.17 21.48
CA LYS A 422 -22.22 -19.92 22.25
C LYS A 422 -21.03 -19.92 21.30
N ASP A 423 -20.09 -19.00 21.50
CA ASP A 423 -18.98 -18.79 20.56
C ASP A 423 -18.13 -20.05 20.31
N LEU A 424 -18.02 -20.94 21.30
CA LEU A 424 -17.36 -22.25 21.17
C LEU A 424 -18.04 -23.20 20.17
N ASP A 425 -19.36 -23.13 20.03
CA ASP A 425 -20.13 -23.98 19.13
C ASP A 425 -19.92 -23.60 17.65
N CYS A 426 -19.28 -22.46 17.39
CA CYS A 426 -18.87 -22.02 16.06
C CYS A 426 -17.39 -22.34 15.76
N SER A 427 -16.61 -22.86 16.70
CA SER A 427 -15.16 -23.05 16.49
C SER A 427 -14.85 -24.05 15.37
N PHE A 428 -15.55 -25.20 15.30
CA PHE A 428 -15.31 -26.27 14.31
C PHE A 428 -13.82 -26.55 14.07
N ILE A 429 -13.02 -26.73 15.12
CA ILE A 429 -11.56 -26.92 15.02
C ILE A 429 -10.91 -25.70 14.30
N ASN A 430 -11.26 -24.50 14.76
CA ASN A 430 -10.82 -23.20 14.23
C ASN A 430 -11.17 -22.92 12.75
N THR A 431 -12.14 -23.63 12.19
CA THR A 431 -12.59 -23.39 10.80
C THR A 431 -13.88 -22.59 10.72
N GLY A 432 -14.49 -22.25 11.87
CA GLY A 432 -15.64 -21.36 11.96
C GLY A 432 -15.39 -20.16 12.88
N VAL A 433 -16.06 -19.06 12.56
CA VAL A 433 -15.99 -17.79 13.30
C VAL A 433 -17.39 -17.19 13.46
N VAL A 434 -17.62 -16.60 14.63
CA VAL A 434 -18.88 -15.92 14.92
C VAL A 434 -18.86 -14.51 14.32
N THR A 435 -19.93 -14.15 13.64
CA THR A 435 -20.15 -12.81 13.11
C THR A 435 -21.46 -12.22 13.64
N ASN A 436 -21.47 -10.92 13.87
CA ASN A 436 -22.66 -10.16 14.26
C ASN A 436 -23.43 -9.63 13.04
N HIS A 437 -23.03 -10.02 11.83
CA HIS A 437 -23.65 -9.58 10.57
C HIS A 437 -24.31 -10.77 9.87
N ASP A 438 -25.51 -10.54 9.34
CA ASP A 438 -26.22 -11.57 8.57
C ASP A 438 -25.46 -11.85 7.27
N PRO A 439 -24.86 -13.05 7.10
CA PRO A 439 -24.07 -13.39 5.93
C PRO A 439 -24.91 -13.50 4.65
N SER A 440 -26.24 -13.37 4.74
CA SER A 440 -27.12 -13.30 3.58
C SER A 440 -27.34 -11.88 3.03
N SER A 441 -26.74 -10.86 3.64
CA SER A 441 -26.74 -9.47 3.18
C SER A 441 -25.33 -8.96 2.92
N ILE A 442 -25.13 -8.15 1.88
CA ILE A 442 -23.83 -7.55 1.54
C ILE A 442 -23.86 -6.07 1.93
N PRO A 443 -23.34 -5.68 3.11
CA PRO A 443 -23.25 -4.27 3.46
C PRO A 443 -22.39 -3.55 2.41
N THR A 444 -22.83 -2.35 1.98
CA THR A 444 -22.13 -1.56 0.96
C THR A 444 -21.88 -0.15 1.48
N LEU A 445 -20.61 0.25 1.51
CA LEU A 445 -20.14 1.60 1.80
C LEU A 445 -19.88 2.36 0.50
N LEU A 446 -20.55 3.50 0.31
CA LEU A 446 -20.28 4.43 -0.78
C LEU A 446 -19.45 5.59 -0.25
N VAL A 447 -18.25 5.78 -0.81
CA VAL A 447 -17.32 6.85 -0.44
C VAL A 447 -17.40 7.96 -1.47
N SER A 448 -17.80 9.16 -1.06
CA SER A 448 -18.02 10.29 -1.98
C SER A 448 -17.33 11.60 -1.55
N SER A 449 -16.42 11.55 -0.58
CA SER A 449 -15.62 12.71 -0.17
C SER A 449 -14.12 12.43 -0.26
N ALA A 450 -13.34 13.46 -0.58
CA ALA A 450 -11.88 13.35 -0.67
C ALA A 450 -11.24 13.06 0.69
N ASP A 451 -11.77 13.59 1.79
CA ASP A 451 -11.25 13.33 3.14
C ASP A 451 -11.38 11.86 3.53
N VAL A 452 -12.53 11.23 3.26
CA VAL A 452 -12.74 9.81 3.56
C VAL A 452 -11.92 8.95 2.61
N ALA A 453 -11.82 9.31 1.33
CA ALA A 453 -10.94 8.62 0.39
C ALA A 453 -9.46 8.70 0.84
N LYS A 454 -9.02 9.85 1.35
CA LYS A 454 -7.68 10.05 1.92
C LYS A 454 -7.45 9.16 3.13
N GLU A 455 -8.39 9.11 4.07
CA GLU A 455 -8.31 8.23 5.25
C GLU A 455 -8.21 6.75 4.83
N ILE A 456 -9.07 6.32 3.91
CA ILE A 456 -9.05 4.96 3.36
C ILE A 456 -7.71 4.63 2.70
N PHE A 457 -7.21 5.49 1.81
CA PHE A 457 -6.01 5.18 1.02
C PHE A 457 -4.67 5.49 1.72
N ARG A 458 -4.67 6.28 2.80
CA ARG A 458 -3.46 6.53 3.60
C ARG A 458 -3.36 5.66 4.84
N VAL A 459 -4.47 5.52 5.56
CA VAL A 459 -4.49 4.88 6.88
C VAL A 459 -4.94 3.42 6.76
N HIS A 460 -6.00 3.16 6.01
CA HIS A 460 -6.63 1.84 5.94
C HIS A 460 -6.42 1.10 4.60
N ASP A 461 -5.39 1.46 3.82
CA ASP A 461 -5.26 1.00 2.41
C ASP A 461 -5.29 -0.53 2.28
N VAL A 462 -4.63 -1.25 3.20
CA VAL A 462 -4.63 -2.72 3.23
C VAL A 462 -6.01 -3.28 3.54
N ALA A 463 -6.71 -2.72 4.53
CA ALA A 463 -8.06 -3.16 4.89
C ALA A 463 -9.05 -2.99 3.73
N PHE A 464 -8.84 -2.00 2.86
CA PHE A 464 -9.67 -1.76 1.67
C PHE A 464 -9.08 -2.36 0.38
N ALA A 465 -7.99 -3.14 0.46
CA ALA A 465 -7.34 -3.70 -0.73
C ALA A 465 -8.04 -4.96 -1.27
N GLY A 466 -9.06 -5.50 -0.59
CA GLY A 466 -9.80 -6.68 -1.04
C GLY A 466 -10.64 -6.43 -2.30
N ARG A 467 -11.00 -7.52 -2.99
CA ARG A 467 -11.93 -7.50 -4.13
C ARG A 467 -13.10 -8.46 -3.89
N PRO A 468 -14.34 -8.06 -4.18
CA PRO A 468 -15.46 -8.99 -4.14
C PRO A 468 -15.34 -10.00 -5.29
N PRO A 469 -15.69 -11.28 -5.07
CA PRO A 469 -15.67 -12.31 -6.11
C PRO A 469 -16.91 -12.17 -7.02
N LEU A 470 -16.94 -11.14 -7.86
CA LEU A 470 -18.05 -10.87 -8.77
C LEU A 470 -18.27 -12.05 -9.74
N TYR A 471 -19.52 -12.37 -10.03
CA TYR A 471 -19.94 -13.59 -10.70
C TYR A 471 -19.32 -13.74 -12.10
N ALA A 472 -19.51 -12.73 -12.97
CA ALA A 472 -18.95 -12.73 -14.31
C ALA A 472 -17.42 -12.59 -14.29
N ALA A 473 -16.89 -11.71 -13.41
CA ALA A 473 -15.46 -11.51 -13.27
C ALA A 473 -14.73 -12.79 -12.89
N ARG A 474 -15.26 -13.57 -11.93
CA ARG A 474 -14.67 -14.85 -11.50
C ARG A 474 -14.50 -15.79 -12.69
N ARG A 475 -15.47 -15.84 -13.60
CA ARG A 475 -15.40 -16.72 -14.76
C ARG A 475 -14.43 -16.19 -15.82
N LEU A 476 -14.57 -14.92 -16.21
CA LEU A 476 -13.79 -14.29 -17.28
C LEU A 476 -12.31 -14.07 -16.93
N SER A 477 -11.97 -14.02 -15.65
CA SER A 477 -10.60 -13.86 -15.14
C SER A 477 -9.97 -15.14 -14.61
N TYR A 478 -10.45 -16.32 -15.05
CA TYR A 478 -9.86 -17.61 -14.67
C TYR A 478 -9.82 -17.83 -13.16
N ASN A 479 -10.95 -17.61 -12.49
CA ASN A 479 -11.09 -17.65 -11.03
C ASN A 479 -10.30 -16.54 -10.31
N CYS A 480 -10.36 -15.31 -10.85
CA CYS A 480 -9.64 -14.15 -10.33
C CYS A 480 -8.11 -14.33 -10.33
N CYS A 481 -7.58 -15.07 -11.29
CA CYS A 481 -6.15 -15.21 -11.60
C CYS A 481 -5.64 -14.01 -12.43
N ASN A 482 -6.15 -12.82 -12.13
CA ASN A 482 -5.74 -11.54 -12.72
C ASN A 482 -5.38 -10.55 -11.61
N VAL A 483 -5.01 -9.31 -11.91
CA VAL A 483 -4.64 -8.29 -10.91
C VAL A 483 -5.84 -7.44 -10.48
N SER A 484 -6.80 -7.22 -11.37
CA SER A 484 -7.97 -6.38 -11.11
C SER A 484 -8.90 -6.98 -10.05
N PHE A 485 -9.18 -8.28 -10.12
CA PHE A 485 -10.15 -8.98 -9.28
C PHE A 485 -9.54 -9.99 -8.30
N ALA A 486 -8.24 -10.31 -8.39
CA ALA A 486 -7.60 -11.19 -7.41
C ALA A 486 -7.80 -10.71 -5.97
N PRO A 487 -8.07 -11.64 -5.04
CA PRO A 487 -7.95 -11.39 -3.61
C PRO A 487 -6.59 -10.78 -3.27
N TYR A 488 -6.56 -9.91 -2.27
CA TYR A 488 -5.29 -9.33 -1.82
C TYR A 488 -4.45 -10.39 -1.12
N GLY A 489 -3.24 -10.67 -1.61
CA GLY A 489 -2.39 -11.74 -1.09
C GLY A 489 -1.09 -11.88 -1.90
N ASN A 490 -0.36 -12.97 -1.66
CA ASN A 490 0.97 -13.20 -2.27
C ASN A 490 0.91 -13.21 -3.80
N TYR A 491 -0.04 -13.94 -4.38
CA TYR A 491 -0.25 -13.97 -5.83
C TYR A 491 -0.47 -12.55 -6.40
N TRP A 492 -1.40 -11.79 -5.81
CA TRP A 492 -1.69 -10.44 -6.28
C TRP A 492 -0.47 -9.52 -6.20
N ARG A 493 0.32 -9.60 -5.12
CA ARG A 493 1.55 -8.79 -4.96
C ARG A 493 2.56 -9.10 -6.04
N GLU A 494 2.77 -10.39 -6.36
CA GLU A 494 3.71 -10.80 -7.40
C GLU A 494 3.22 -10.42 -8.79
N ALA A 495 1.94 -10.69 -9.11
CA ALA A 495 1.32 -10.28 -10.37
C ALA A 495 1.37 -8.74 -10.56
N ARG A 496 1.14 -7.98 -9.48
CA ARG A 496 1.25 -6.51 -9.47
C ARG A 496 2.68 -6.04 -9.72
N LYS A 497 3.68 -6.72 -9.14
CA LYS A 497 5.10 -6.45 -9.35
C LYS A 497 5.53 -6.74 -10.79
N ILE A 498 5.08 -7.86 -11.36
CA ILE A 498 5.32 -8.20 -12.78
C ILE A 498 4.77 -7.10 -13.70
N LEU A 499 3.52 -6.65 -13.47
CA LEU A 499 2.95 -5.55 -14.25
C LEU A 499 3.79 -4.27 -14.11
N ALA A 500 4.15 -3.86 -12.90
CA ALA A 500 4.84 -2.60 -12.66
C ALA A 500 6.30 -2.58 -13.18
N LEU A 501 7.02 -3.70 -13.07
CA LEU A 501 8.46 -3.77 -13.36
C LEU A 501 8.77 -4.29 -14.77
N GLU A 502 8.02 -5.27 -15.26
CA GLU A 502 8.35 -5.96 -16.52
C GLU A 502 7.45 -5.51 -17.68
N LEU A 503 6.14 -5.35 -17.44
CA LEU A 503 5.16 -5.13 -18.51
C LEU A 503 4.85 -3.65 -18.78
N LEU A 504 4.73 -2.84 -17.72
CA LEU A 504 4.26 -1.43 -17.78
C LEU A 504 5.26 -0.45 -17.15
N SER A 505 6.53 -0.83 -17.04
CA SER A 505 7.59 0.09 -16.62
C SER A 505 7.78 1.21 -17.65
N ALA A 506 8.29 2.36 -17.21
CA ALA A 506 8.48 3.52 -18.11
C ALA A 506 9.31 3.16 -19.35
N LYS A 507 10.39 2.39 -19.18
CA LYS A 507 11.23 1.91 -20.28
C LYS A 507 10.47 1.00 -21.25
N ARG A 508 9.63 0.09 -20.74
CA ARG A 508 8.85 -0.82 -21.59
C ARG A 508 7.74 -0.07 -22.33
N VAL A 509 7.10 0.90 -21.69
CA VAL A 509 6.09 1.72 -22.38
C VAL A 509 6.73 2.57 -23.48
N GLU A 510 7.93 3.11 -23.25
CA GLU A 510 8.68 3.88 -24.24
C GLU A 510 9.05 3.04 -25.47
N SER A 511 9.37 1.75 -25.32
CA SER A 511 9.65 0.86 -26.46
C SER A 511 8.44 0.66 -27.38
N PHE A 512 7.22 0.90 -26.89
CA PHE A 512 5.98 0.84 -27.69
C PHE A 512 5.59 2.18 -28.34
N SER A 513 6.45 3.20 -28.28
CA SER A 513 6.18 4.52 -28.87
C SER A 513 5.95 4.47 -30.39
N SER A 514 6.68 3.62 -31.12
CA SER A 514 6.49 3.41 -32.57
C SER A 514 5.10 2.87 -32.89
N ILE A 515 4.62 1.89 -32.11
CA ILE A 515 3.27 1.33 -32.27
C ILE A 515 2.20 2.41 -32.09
N ARG A 516 2.33 3.23 -31.03
CA ARG A 516 1.40 4.35 -30.79
C ARG A 516 1.42 5.35 -31.95
N ASP A 517 2.60 5.73 -32.40
CA ASP A 517 2.79 6.69 -33.50
C ASP A 517 2.19 6.20 -34.82
N GLU A 518 2.36 4.91 -35.13
CA GLU A 518 1.78 4.27 -36.32
C GLU A 518 0.25 4.21 -36.26
N GLU A 519 -0.33 3.74 -35.16
CA GLU A 519 -1.79 3.62 -35.04
C GLU A 519 -2.47 4.99 -34.99
N VAL A 520 -1.87 5.98 -34.32
CA VAL A 520 -2.38 7.38 -34.37
C VAL A 520 -2.28 7.92 -35.80
N SER A 521 -1.21 7.63 -36.53
CA SER A 521 -1.09 8.04 -37.94
C SER A 521 -2.18 7.40 -38.81
N ARG A 522 -2.52 6.12 -38.58
CA ARG A 522 -3.64 5.44 -39.26
C ARG A 522 -4.98 6.08 -38.92
N LEU A 523 -5.23 6.39 -37.64
CA LEU A 523 -6.44 7.11 -37.21
C LEU A 523 -6.61 8.42 -37.99
N ILE A 524 -5.55 9.23 -38.08
CA ILE A 524 -5.58 10.48 -38.83
C ILE A 524 -5.87 10.21 -40.32
N GLN A 525 -5.23 9.21 -40.93
CA GLN A 525 -5.50 8.87 -42.33
C GLN A 525 -6.95 8.43 -42.58
N GLU A 526 -7.55 7.63 -41.70
CA GLU A 526 -8.95 7.21 -41.82
C GLU A 526 -9.92 8.40 -41.71
N ILE A 527 -9.65 9.33 -40.79
CA ILE A 527 -10.42 10.59 -40.68
C ILE A 527 -10.29 11.40 -41.98
N GLY A 528 -9.08 11.48 -42.55
CA GLY A 528 -8.80 12.18 -43.81
C GLY A 528 -9.57 11.64 -45.02
N LYS A 529 -9.98 10.36 -45.00
CA LYS A 529 -10.84 9.77 -46.07
C LYS A 529 -12.31 10.18 -45.94
N SER A 530 -12.74 10.59 -44.76
CA SER A 530 -14.15 10.84 -44.42
C SER A 530 -14.45 12.33 -44.17
N LEU A 531 -13.59 13.23 -44.67
CA LEU A 531 -13.74 14.67 -44.49
C LEU A 531 -15.07 15.18 -45.03
N ASN A 532 -15.64 16.18 -44.34
CA ASN A 532 -16.97 16.74 -44.63
C ASN A 532 -18.15 15.74 -44.53
N SER A 533 -17.93 14.55 -43.97
CA SER A 533 -18.98 13.61 -43.59
C SER A 533 -19.11 13.50 -42.06
N SER A 534 -20.09 12.73 -41.59
CA SER A 534 -20.26 12.47 -40.16
C SER A 534 -19.30 11.35 -39.74
N ILE A 535 -18.31 11.69 -38.93
CA ILE A 535 -17.23 10.80 -38.48
C ILE A 535 -17.53 10.34 -37.05
N ASN A 536 -17.68 9.03 -36.85
CA ASN A 536 -17.92 8.44 -35.52
C ASN A 536 -16.59 8.36 -34.74
N ILE A 537 -16.38 9.34 -33.84
CA ILE A 537 -15.16 9.45 -33.03
C ILE A 537 -15.09 8.33 -32.00
N SER A 538 -16.22 7.92 -31.42
CA SER A 538 -16.26 6.84 -30.42
C SER A 538 -15.75 5.53 -31.01
N ALA A 539 -16.24 5.17 -32.21
CA ALA A 539 -15.81 3.95 -32.90
C ALA A 539 -14.32 4.00 -33.25
N LEU A 540 -13.84 5.14 -33.77
CA LEU A 540 -12.44 5.31 -34.13
C LEU A 540 -11.50 5.31 -32.93
N ALA A 541 -11.90 5.90 -31.80
CA ALA A 541 -11.14 5.90 -30.56
C ALA A 541 -11.03 4.47 -29.96
N LEU A 542 -12.11 3.69 -30.07
CA LEU A 542 -12.13 2.29 -29.68
C LEU A 542 -11.21 1.44 -30.57
N THR A 543 -11.31 1.59 -31.90
CA THR A 543 -10.41 0.91 -32.84
C THR A 543 -8.95 1.25 -32.59
N LEU A 544 -8.62 2.54 -32.41
CA LEU A 544 -7.25 2.96 -32.08
C LEU A 544 -6.74 2.27 -30.81
N SER A 545 -7.51 2.37 -29.72
CA SER A 545 -7.07 1.84 -28.42
C SER A 545 -6.90 0.32 -28.46
N ASN A 546 -7.82 -0.36 -29.16
CA ASN A 546 -7.72 -1.81 -29.36
C ASN A 546 -6.47 -2.19 -30.16
N ASN A 547 -6.22 -1.53 -31.31
CA ASN A 547 -5.07 -1.86 -32.14
C ASN A 547 -3.74 -1.69 -31.39
N VAL A 548 -3.60 -0.61 -30.63
CA VAL A 548 -2.41 -0.37 -29.81
C VAL A 548 -2.25 -1.48 -28.76
N VAL A 549 -3.33 -1.81 -28.03
CA VAL A 549 -3.29 -2.85 -27.00
C VAL A 549 -3.03 -4.23 -27.58
N CYS A 550 -3.67 -4.60 -28.70
CA CYS A 550 -3.41 -5.86 -29.41
C CYS A 550 -1.95 -6.00 -29.83
N ARG A 551 -1.40 -4.96 -30.48
CA ARG A 551 -0.01 -5.00 -30.97
C ARG A 551 0.99 -5.07 -29.83
N VAL A 552 0.73 -4.36 -28.73
CA VAL A 552 1.59 -4.37 -27.54
C VAL A 552 1.49 -5.70 -26.79
N ALA A 553 0.27 -6.21 -26.59
CA ALA A 553 0.05 -7.40 -25.78
C ALA A 553 0.36 -8.69 -26.54
N PHE A 554 -0.04 -8.81 -27.80
CA PHE A 554 -0.05 -10.05 -28.58
C PHE A 554 0.88 -10.02 -29.81
N GLY A 555 1.63 -8.94 -30.04
CA GLY A 555 2.56 -8.81 -31.16
C GLY A 555 1.93 -8.72 -32.56
N LYS A 556 0.58 -8.72 -32.67
CA LYS A 556 -0.18 -8.67 -33.94
C LYS A 556 -1.25 -7.60 -33.89
N GLY A 557 -1.55 -6.95 -35.03
CA GLY A 557 -2.70 -6.06 -35.15
C GLY A 557 -4.03 -6.83 -35.12
N SER A 558 -5.14 -6.16 -34.80
CA SER A 558 -6.48 -6.79 -34.86
C SER A 558 -6.84 -7.31 -36.26
N ASP A 559 -6.21 -6.74 -37.29
CA ASP A 559 -6.44 -7.04 -38.69
C ASP A 559 -5.46 -8.08 -39.26
N ASP A 560 -4.48 -8.53 -38.47
CA ASP A 560 -3.51 -9.53 -38.90
C ASP A 560 -4.13 -10.94 -38.81
N GLU A 561 -4.26 -11.57 -39.98
CA GLU A 561 -4.89 -12.85 -40.27
C GLU A 561 -4.33 -14.02 -39.44
N SER A 562 -4.75 -14.15 -38.19
CA SER A 562 -4.63 -15.40 -37.44
C SER A 562 -5.79 -16.34 -37.78
N GLY A 563 -5.89 -16.81 -39.03
CA GLY A 563 -6.54 -18.06 -39.45
C GLY A 563 -7.91 -18.48 -38.85
N TYR A 564 -8.72 -17.54 -38.38
CA TYR A 564 -10.13 -17.73 -38.06
C TYR A 564 -10.90 -16.70 -38.90
N ASP A 565 -11.83 -17.20 -39.70
CA ASP A 565 -12.79 -16.48 -40.54
C ASP A 565 -13.23 -15.14 -39.89
N ASN A 566 -13.06 -13.99 -40.58
CA ASN A 566 -13.40 -12.65 -40.06
C ASN A 566 -12.75 -12.27 -38.69
N GLY A 567 -11.55 -12.79 -38.39
CA GLY A 567 -10.90 -12.80 -37.05
C GLY A 567 -10.86 -11.48 -36.26
N GLY A 568 -10.56 -10.34 -36.89
CA GLY A 568 -10.50 -9.05 -36.19
C GLY A 568 -11.86 -8.56 -35.67
N LYS A 569 -12.91 -8.66 -36.50
CA LYS A 569 -14.28 -8.26 -36.12
C LYS A 569 -14.86 -9.19 -35.06
N LYS A 570 -14.65 -10.49 -35.21
CA LYS A 570 -15.13 -11.49 -34.26
C LYS A 570 -14.47 -11.32 -32.88
N PHE A 571 -13.17 -11.01 -32.84
CA PHE A 571 -12.50 -10.71 -31.58
C PHE A 571 -13.04 -9.44 -30.92
N HIS A 572 -13.22 -8.35 -31.67
CA HIS A 572 -13.86 -7.13 -31.16
C HIS A 572 -15.25 -7.40 -30.56
N GLU A 573 -16.07 -8.24 -31.20
CA GLU A 573 -17.38 -8.65 -30.69
C GLU A 573 -17.29 -9.42 -29.37
N ILE A 574 -16.36 -10.39 -29.27
CA ILE A 574 -16.12 -11.14 -28.03
C ILE A 574 -15.75 -10.20 -26.87
N LEU A 575 -14.93 -9.19 -27.16
CA LEU A 575 -14.41 -8.26 -26.16
C LEU A 575 -15.44 -7.25 -25.70
N TYR A 576 -16.22 -6.71 -26.64
CA TYR A 576 -17.36 -5.86 -26.31
C TYR A 576 -18.34 -6.62 -25.41
N ASP A 577 -18.64 -7.87 -25.77
CA ASP A 577 -19.48 -8.76 -24.97
C ASP A 577 -18.86 -9.08 -23.59
N THR A 578 -17.52 -9.22 -23.50
CA THR A 578 -16.78 -9.38 -22.24
C THR A 578 -16.96 -8.16 -21.33
N GLN A 579 -16.82 -6.96 -21.89
CA GLN A 579 -16.96 -5.69 -21.17
C GLN A 579 -18.39 -5.49 -20.68
N GLU A 580 -19.37 -5.80 -21.51
CA GLU A 580 -20.79 -5.74 -21.14
C GLU A 580 -21.10 -6.70 -19.99
N LEU A 581 -20.66 -7.96 -20.08
CA LEU A 581 -20.82 -8.96 -19.01
C LEU A 581 -20.15 -8.55 -17.68
N LEU A 582 -19.04 -7.81 -17.73
CA LEU A 582 -18.36 -7.29 -16.53
C LEU A 582 -19.04 -6.04 -15.95
N GLY A 583 -19.73 -5.26 -16.78
CA GLY A 583 -20.42 -4.03 -16.40
C GLY A 583 -21.91 -4.20 -16.10
N GLU A 584 -22.53 -5.31 -16.50
CA GLU A 584 -23.96 -5.58 -16.34
C GLU A 584 -24.34 -5.85 -14.89
N PHE A 585 -25.54 -5.41 -14.49
CA PHE A 585 -26.09 -5.73 -13.18
C PHE A 585 -26.38 -7.24 -13.07
N ASN A 586 -25.74 -7.90 -12.12
CA ASN A 586 -25.98 -9.30 -11.83
C ASN A 586 -26.62 -9.48 -10.45
N VAL A 587 -27.81 -10.10 -10.40
CA VAL A 587 -28.52 -10.36 -9.15
C VAL A 587 -27.73 -11.25 -8.19
N ALA A 588 -26.91 -12.18 -8.71
CA ALA A 588 -26.08 -13.07 -7.89
C ALA A 588 -25.02 -12.31 -7.09
N ASP A 589 -24.57 -11.15 -7.58
CA ASP A 589 -23.56 -10.33 -6.91
C ASP A 589 -24.11 -9.56 -5.72
N TYR A 590 -25.43 -9.45 -5.57
CA TYR A 590 -26.09 -8.76 -4.46
C TYR A 590 -26.93 -9.72 -3.61
N PHE A 591 -27.53 -10.73 -4.25
CA PHE A 591 -28.39 -11.74 -3.65
C PHE A 591 -27.95 -13.15 -4.12
N PRO A 592 -26.90 -13.73 -3.51
CA PRO A 592 -26.34 -15.02 -3.95
C PRO A 592 -27.36 -16.16 -4.04
N LYS A 593 -28.37 -16.18 -3.16
CA LYS A 593 -29.48 -17.16 -3.16
C LYS A 593 -30.35 -17.11 -4.43
N MET A 594 -30.27 -16.02 -5.19
CA MET A 594 -31.00 -15.81 -6.44
C MET A 594 -30.13 -16.04 -7.68
N ALA A 595 -28.92 -16.60 -7.52
CA ALA A 595 -28.02 -16.89 -8.65
C ALA A 595 -28.65 -17.79 -9.72
N TRP A 596 -29.62 -18.64 -9.35
CA TRP A 596 -30.37 -19.46 -10.29
C TRP A 596 -31.10 -18.65 -11.39
N ILE A 597 -31.40 -17.37 -11.17
CA ILE A 597 -32.00 -16.47 -12.18
C ILE A 597 -31.10 -16.36 -13.41
N ASN A 598 -29.77 -16.46 -13.25
CA ASN A 598 -28.81 -16.34 -14.35
C ASN A 598 -28.96 -17.47 -15.38
N LYS A 599 -29.52 -18.62 -14.99
CA LYS A 599 -29.89 -19.70 -15.91
C LYS A 599 -31.14 -19.37 -16.73
N PHE A 600 -32.09 -18.64 -16.17
CA PHE A 600 -33.37 -18.31 -16.81
C PHE A 600 -33.32 -17.06 -17.68
N ASN A 601 -32.50 -16.07 -17.32
CA ASN A 601 -32.32 -14.86 -18.13
C ASN A 601 -31.27 -15.03 -19.26
N GLY A 602 -30.62 -16.21 -19.35
CA GLY A 602 -29.62 -16.53 -20.38
C GLY A 602 -28.21 -16.01 -20.10
N LEU A 603 -27.97 -15.35 -18.96
CA LEU A 603 -26.67 -14.78 -18.60
C LEU A 603 -25.59 -15.87 -18.48
N ASP A 604 -25.90 -17.02 -17.88
CA ASP A 604 -24.94 -18.14 -17.73
C ASP A 604 -24.49 -18.68 -19.11
N GLU A 605 -25.43 -18.81 -20.06
CA GLU A 605 -25.11 -19.30 -21.41
C GLU A 605 -24.26 -18.27 -22.17
N ARG A 606 -24.61 -16.99 -22.08
CA ARG A 606 -23.83 -15.88 -22.67
C ARG A 606 -22.42 -15.83 -22.10
N LEU A 607 -22.29 -15.90 -20.78
CA LEU A 607 -21.01 -15.89 -20.06
C LEU A 607 -20.12 -17.07 -20.45
N GLU A 608 -20.66 -18.29 -20.48
CA GLU A 608 -19.89 -19.48 -20.88
C GLU A 608 -19.50 -19.46 -22.36
N LYS A 609 -20.39 -18.98 -23.24
CA LYS A 609 -20.06 -18.80 -24.65
C LYS A 609 -18.91 -17.81 -24.83
N ASN A 610 -19.01 -16.66 -24.16
CA ASN A 610 -17.99 -15.62 -24.20
C ASN A 610 -16.64 -16.15 -23.68
N PHE A 611 -16.63 -16.76 -22.49
CA PHE A 611 -15.45 -17.36 -21.90
C PHE A 611 -14.78 -18.36 -22.84
N ARG A 612 -15.53 -19.27 -23.47
CA ARG A 612 -14.96 -20.27 -24.40
C ARG A 612 -14.32 -19.64 -25.62
N GLU A 613 -14.92 -18.61 -26.21
CA GLU A 613 -14.35 -17.96 -27.39
C GLU A 613 -13.12 -17.13 -27.03
N LEU A 614 -13.12 -16.47 -25.86
CA LEU A 614 -11.96 -15.75 -25.33
C LEU A 614 -10.81 -16.71 -24.99
N ASP A 615 -11.12 -17.84 -24.35
CA ASP A 615 -10.14 -18.85 -23.96
C ASP A 615 -9.44 -19.47 -25.17
N LYS A 616 -10.21 -19.85 -26.20
CA LYS A 616 -9.67 -20.33 -27.49
C LYS A 616 -8.75 -19.30 -28.14
N TYR A 617 -9.09 -18.02 -28.05
CA TYR A 617 -8.25 -16.96 -28.60
C TYR A 617 -6.92 -16.87 -27.85
N TYR A 618 -6.96 -16.85 -26.51
CA TYR A 618 -5.72 -16.82 -25.72
C TYR A 618 -4.87 -18.08 -25.87
N ASP A 619 -5.48 -19.26 -26.00
CA ASP A 619 -4.75 -20.49 -26.33
C ASP A 619 -3.99 -20.34 -27.64
N LYS A 620 -4.68 -19.89 -28.70
CA LYS A 620 -4.05 -19.67 -30.00
C LYS A 620 -2.92 -18.64 -29.94
N VAL A 621 -3.11 -17.53 -29.21
CA VAL A 621 -2.06 -16.53 -29.01
C VAL A 621 -0.86 -17.17 -28.30
N ILE A 622 -1.08 -17.89 -27.20
CA ILE A 622 0.01 -18.53 -26.46
C ILE A 622 0.73 -19.57 -27.33
N GLU A 623 0.00 -20.40 -28.06
CA GLU A 623 0.54 -21.40 -29.01
C GLU A 623 1.42 -20.73 -30.09
N ASP A 624 0.93 -19.67 -30.74
CA ASP A 624 1.68 -18.91 -31.75
C ASP A 624 3.02 -18.37 -31.18
N HIS A 625 3.05 -17.94 -29.91
CA HIS A 625 4.26 -17.44 -29.24
C HIS A 625 5.18 -18.57 -28.72
N VAL A 626 4.62 -19.76 -28.45
CA VAL A 626 5.42 -20.95 -28.13
C VAL A 626 6.10 -21.49 -29.38
N ASP A 627 5.40 -21.56 -30.51
CA ASP A 627 5.90 -22.11 -31.77
C ASP A 627 6.89 -21.18 -32.49
N SER A 628 6.68 -19.87 -32.41
CA SER A 628 7.57 -18.87 -33.02
C SER A 628 8.94 -18.74 -32.34
N ARG A 629 9.13 -19.29 -31.13
CA ARG A 629 10.41 -19.31 -30.39
C ARG A 629 11.52 -20.15 -31.03
N ASN A 630 11.27 -20.78 -32.19
CA ASN A 630 12.36 -21.27 -33.05
C ASN A 630 13.13 -20.15 -33.78
N TRP A 631 12.70 -18.89 -33.65
CA TRP A 631 13.44 -17.69 -34.07
C TRP A 631 13.69 -16.80 -32.85
N ILE A 632 14.96 -16.59 -32.46
CA ILE A 632 15.32 -15.75 -31.31
C ILE A 632 14.99 -14.30 -31.65
N LYS A 633 13.92 -13.73 -31.08
CA LYS A 633 13.66 -12.28 -31.09
C LYS A 633 14.65 -11.58 -30.15
N GLU A 634 15.15 -10.41 -30.53
CA GLU A 634 15.91 -9.56 -29.60
C GLU A 634 14.99 -9.03 -28.49
N LYS A 635 15.54 -8.72 -27.31
CA LYS A 635 14.78 -8.32 -26.12
C LYS A 635 13.94 -7.04 -26.32
N ASP A 636 14.32 -6.22 -27.30
CA ASP A 636 13.64 -4.97 -27.65
C ASP A 636 12.44 -5.20 -28.60
N ASP A 637 12.29 -6.41 -29.17
CA ASP A 637 11.16 -6.82 -30.02
C ASP A 637 10.15 -7.75 -29.31
N GLU A 638 10.31 -7.96 -27.99
CA GLU A 638 9.36 -8.75 -27.16
C GLU A 638 8.03 -8.02 -26.95
N ASP A 639 6.91 -8.72 -27.21
CA ASP A 639 5.58 -8.31 -26.74
C ASP A 639 5.32 -8.80 -25.30
N LEU A 640 4.15 -8.46 -24.73
CA LEU A 640 3.87 -8.80 -23.33
C LEU A 640 3.66 -10.31 -23.11
N VAL A 641 3.17 -11.05 -24.11
CA VAL A 641 3.04 -12.51 -24.04
C VAL A 641 4.43 -13.16 -23.98
N ASP A 642 5.37 -12.72 -24.81
CA ASP A 642 6.77 -13.17 -24.78
C ASP A 642 7.38 -13.00 -23.38
N VAL A 643 7.19 -11.84 -22.77
CA VAL A 643 7.67 -11.54 -21.41
C VAL A 643 7.03 -12.45 -20.36
N LEU A 644 5.71 -12.64 -20.39
CA LEU A 644 5.00 -13.51 -19.45
C LEU A 644 5.43 -14.98 -19.57
N LEU A 645 5.62 -15.48 -20.79
CA LEU A 645 6.11 -16.84 -21.03
C LEU A 645 7.57 -17.03 -20.63
N ARG A 646 8.41 -15.98 -20.72
CA ARG A 646 9.78 -15.98 -20.21
C ARG A 646 9.79 -16.04 -18.68
N ILE A 647 8.94 -15.25 -18.04
CA ILE A 647 8.75 -15.21 -16.58
C ILE A 647 8.27 -16.58 -16.09
N GLN A 648 7.24 -17.16 -16.70
CA GLN A 648 6.71 -18.48 -16.35
C GLN A 648 7.77 -19.60 -16.35
N LYS A 649 8.75 -19.54 -17.25
CA LYS A 649 9.83 -20.55 -17.36
C LYS A 649 10.96 -20.37 -16.35
N ASN A 650 10.99 -19.28 -15.58
CA ASN A 650 12.04 -19.03 -14.61
C ASN A 650 11.80 -19.84 -13.32
N PRO A 651 12.70 -20.78 -12.94
CA PRO A 651 12.50 -21.62 -11.76
C PRO A 651 12.68 -20.88 -10.43
N ASN A 652 13.22 -19.65 -10.44
CA ASN A 652 13.54 -18.88 -9.23
C ASN A 652 12.43 -17.89 -8.83
N GLN A 653 11.16 -18.24 -9.07
CA GLN A 653 10.02 -17.40 -8.70
C GLN A 653 9.39 -17.86 -7.40
N ASP A 654 9.08 -16.90 -6.52
CA ASP A 654 8.40 -17.16 -5.24
C ASP A 654 6.97 -17.69 -5.46
N VAL A 655 6.31 -17.28 -6.55
CA VAL A 655 4.98 -17.76 -6.97
C VAL A 655 5.03 -18.20 -8.44
N PRO A 656 4.95 -19.51 -8.73
CA PRO A 656 4.98 -20.01 -10.11
C PRO A 656 3.75 -19.55 -10.92
N LEU A 657 3.99 -19.00 -12.11
CA LEU A 657 2.91 -18.70 -13.06
C LEU A 657 2.40 -19.96 -13.75
N GLN A 658 1.09 -20.02 -13.95
CA GLN A 658 0.37 -21.06 -14.69
C GLN A 658 -0.28 -20.40 -15.90
N ASP A 659 -0.71 -21.19 -16.88
CA ASP A 659 -1.35 -20.65 -18.08
C ASP A 659 -2.61 -19.84 -17.73
N SER A 660 -3.37 -20.26 -16.72
CA SER A 660 -4.50 -19.49 -16.17
C SER A 660 -4.10 -18.10 -15.66
N HIS A 661 -2.91 -17.96 -15.04
CA HIS A 661 -2.38 -16.68 -14.60
C HIS A 661 -1.98 -15.79 -15.79
N ILE A 662 -1.38 -16.37 -16.84
CA ILE A 662 -1.04 -15.64 -18.06
C ILE A 662 -2.33 -15.14 -18.74
N LYS A 663 -3.28 -16.03 -19.00
CA LYS A 663 -4.57 -15.69 -19.63
C LYS A 663 -5.34 -14.65 -18.82
N GLY A 664 -5.35 -14.75 -17.49
CA GLY A 664 -5.95 -13.74 -16.62
C GLY A 664 -5.28 -12.37 -16.71
N LEU A 665 -3.94 -12.31 -16.76
CA LEU A 665 -3.19 -11.06 -16.95
C LEU A 665 -3.43 -10.44 -18.34
N LEU A 666 -3.53 -11.26 -19.39
CA LEU A 666 -3.86 -10.80 -20.74
C LEU A 666 -5.27 -10.21 -20.79
N ALA A 667 -6.25 -10.85 -20.14
CA ALA A 667 -7.60 -10.32 -20.01
C ALA A 667 -7.62 -8.93 -19.35
N ASP A 668 -6.85 -8.74 -18.27
CA ASP A 668 -6.73 -7.45 -17.60
C ASP A 668 -6.16 -6.35 -18.52
N ILE A 669 -5.00 -6.61 -19.13
CA ILE A 669 -4.31 -5.63 -19.99
C ILE A 669 -5.22 -5.25 -21.14
N PHE A 670 -5.88 -6.24 -21.73
CA PHE A 670 -6.72 -6.05 -22.89
C PHE A 670 -7.98 -5.25 -22.56
N VAL A 671 -8.78 -5.73 -21.61
CA VAL A 671 -10.07 -5.13 -21.26
C VAL A 671 -9.87 -3.74 -20.64
N ALA A 672 -8.95 -3.61 -19.69
CA ALA A 672 -8.75 -2.35 -18.98
C ALA A 672 -8.01 -1.29 -19.82
N GLY A 673 -7.09 -1.70 -20.71
CA GLY A 673 -6.29 -0.78 -21.53
C GLY A 673 -7.03 -0.17 -22.71
N THR A 674 -7.99 -0.90 -23.28
CA THR A 674 -8.72 -0.50 -24.50
C THR A 674 -9.83 0.52 -24.20
N ASP A 675 -10.78 0.13 -23.36
CA ASP A 675 -12.07 0.83 -23.23
C ASP A 675 -11.93 2.19 -22.53
N THR A 676 -11.09 2.24 -21.50
CA THR A 676 -10.85 3.43 -20.69
C THR A 676 -10.18 4.54 -21.50
N SER A 677 -9.21 4.19 -22.35
CA SER A 677 -8.50 5.14 -23.22
C SER A 677 -9.44 5.69 -24.30
N ALA A 678 -10.24 4.83 -24.93
CA ALA A 678 -11.21 5.21 -25.95
C ALA A 678 -12.27 6.18 -25.41
N THR A 679 -12.86 5.84 -24.26
CA THR A 679 -13.84 6.66 -23.53
C THR A 679 -13.26 8.04 -23.19
N THR A 680 -12.00 8.08 -22.74
CA THR A 680 -11.32 9.34 -22.40
C THR A 680 -11.18 10.24 -23.63
N ILE A 681 -10.74 9.70 -24.77
CA ILE A 681 -10.59 10.45 -26.03
C ILE A 681 -11.96 11.00 -26.48
N GLU A 682 -13.01 10.19 -26.39
CA GLU A 682 -14.37 10.59 -26.72
C GLU A 682 -14.84 11.78 -25.87
N TRP A 683 -14.72 11.70 -24.54
CA TRP A 683 -15.14 12.78 -23.64
C TRP A 683 -14.34 14.06 -23.83
N ILE A 684 -13.02 13.97 -24.05
CA ILE A 684 -12.20 15.14 -24.35
C ILE A 684 -12.72 15.85 -25.61
N MET A 685 -12.96 15.10 -26.70
CA MET A 685 -13.45 15.69 -27.93
C MET A 685 -14.86 16.28 -27.76
N ALA A 686 -15.76 15.62 -27.02
CA ALA A 686 -17.08 16.14 -26.71
C ALA A 686 -17.02 17.46 -25.93
N GLU A 687 -16.20 17.53 -24.88
CA GLU A 687 -16.02 18.74 -24.07
C GLU A 687 -15.40 19.88 -24.86
N LEU A 688 -14.40 19.60 -25.70
CA LEU A 688 -13.82 20.61 -26.57
C LEU A 688 -14.84 21.17 -27.57
N MET A 689 -15.77 20.35 -28.06
CA MET A 689 -16.85 20.81 -28.94
C MET A 689 -17.87 21.72 -28.24
N LEU A 690 -18.11 21.50 -26.94
CA LEU A 690 -18.94 22.39 -26.12
C LEU A 690 -18.20 23.65 -25.67
N ASN A 691 -16.86 23.64 -25.70
CA ASN A 691 -16.01 24.73 -25.25
C ASN A 691 -15.08 25.26 -26.37
N PRO A 692 -15.60 25.94 -27.43
CA PRO A 692 -14.81 26.36 -28.59
C PRO A 692 -13.61 27.26 -28.27
N LYS A 693 -13.66 28.04 -27.19
CA LYS A 693 -12.54 28.87 -26.73
C LYS A 693 -11.37 28.01 -26.24
N VAL A 694 -11.68 26.95 -25.50
CA VAL A 694 -10.71 25.97 -25.00
C VAL A 694 -10.13 25.17 -26.18
N MET A 695 -10.99 24.66 -27.07
CA MET A 695 -10.58 23.98 -28.32
C MET A 695 -9.58 24.83 -29.10
N LYS A 696 -9.92 26.09 -29.38
CA LYS A 696 -9.04 26.98 -30.15
C LYS A 696 -7.69 27.21 -29.47
N LYS A 697 -7.67 27.37 -28.14
CA LYS A 697 -6.43 27.58 -27.39
C LYS A 697 -5.54 26.33 -27.38
N ALA A 698 -6.13 25.13 -27.23
CA ALA A 698 -5.40 23.87 -27.33
C ALA A 698 -4.86 23.63 -28.76
N GLN A 699 -5.68 23.86 -29.80
CA GLN A 699 -5.22 23.78 -31.19
C GLN A 699 -4.06 24.75 -31.48
N GLN A 700 -4.14 26.00 -30.97
CA GLN A 700 -3.08 26.98 -31.14
C GLN A 700 -1.75 26.53 -30.49
N GLU A 701 -1.78 26.02 -29.27
CA GLU A 701 -0.60 25.47 -28.60
C GLU A 701 0.01 24.32 -29.40
N VAL A 702 -0.81 23.32 -29.75
CA VAL A 702 -0.37 22.13 -30.48
C VAL A 702 0.25 22.50 -31.83
N ARG A 703 -0.41 23.35 -32.62
CA ARG A 703 0.07 23.79 -33.94
C ARG A 703 1.34 24.64 -33.83
N GLN A 704 1.48 25.43 -32.76
CA GLN A 704 2.69 26.22 -32.52
C GLN A 704 3.88 25.34 -32.13
N VAL A 705 3.69 24.34 -31.27
CA VAL A 705 4.75 23.40 -30.87
C VAL A 705 5.20 22.52 -32.03
N ALA A 706 4.26 22.07 -32.86
CA ALA A 706 4.53 21.25 -34.04
C ALA A 706 4.77 22.06 -35.32
N LYS A 707 5.05 23.37 -35.22
CA LYS A 707 5.29 24.24 -36.37
C LYS A 707 6.42 23.71 -37.26
N GLY A 708 6.12 23.51 -38.54
CA GLY A 708 7.06 22.97 -39.53
C GLY A 708 7.22 21.44 -39.50
N LYS A 709 6.44 20.74 -38.67
CA LYS A 709 6.36 19.27 -38.66
C LYS A 709 5.15 18.79 -39.45
N GLN A 710 5.19 17.54 -39.90
CA GLN A 710 4.05 16.90 -40.56
C GLN A 710 3.04 16.32 -39.58
N LYS A 711 3.45 16.03 -38.34
CA LYS A 711 2.63 15.49 -37.25
C LYS A 711 3.24 15.80 -35.89
N VAL A 712 2.46 15.63 -34.82
CA VAL A 712 2.96 15.73 -33.45
C VAL A 712 3.57 14.39 -33.05
N GLN A 713 4.79 14.40 -32.52
CA GLN A 713 5.47 13.20 -32.02
C GLN A 713 5.35 13.10 -30.49
N GLU A 714 5.53 11.90 -29.95
CA GLU A 714 5.49 11.67 -28.49
C GLU A 714 6.52 12.53 -27.74
N THR A 715 7.68 12.79 -28.36
CA THR A 715 8.74 13.67 -27.83
C THR A 715 8.33 15.14 -27.73
N ASP A 716 7.22 15.57 -28.34
CA ASP A 716 6.71 16.93 -28.23
C ASP A 716 5.73 17.11 -27.08
N LEU A 717 5.17 16.02 -26.54
CA LEU A 717 4.07 16.06 -25.56
C LEU A 717 4.45 16.80 -24.28
N TYR A 718 5.72 16.78 -23.86
CA TYR A 718 6.16 17.51 -22.67
C TYR A 718 5.98 19.04 -22.80
N LYS A 719 5.88 19.58 -24.02
CA LYS A 719 5.70 21.02 -24.29
C LYS A 719 4.23 21.44 -24.38
N LEU A 720 3.29 20.49 -24.43
CA LEU A 720 1.86 20.73 -24.61
C LEU A 720 1.17 20.92 -23.25
N GLU A 721 1.55 21.96 -22.53
CA GLU A 721 1.11 22.20 -21.15
C GLU A 721 -0.39 22.41 -21.05
N TYR A 722 -0.98 23.26 -21.90
CA TYR A 722 -2.41 23.56 -21.88
C TYR A 722 -3.26 22.37 -22.30
N MET A 723 -2.85 21.62 -23.32
CA MET A 723 -3.52 20.37 -23.71
C MET A 723 -3.57 19.38 -22.54
N LYS A 724 -2.49 19.27 -21.75
CA LYS A 724 -2.49 18.43 -20.54
C LYS A 724 -3.47 18.92 -19.48
N LEU A 725 -3.68 20.23 -19.36
CA LEU A 725 -4.72 20.76 -18.47
C LEU A 725 -6.13 20.38 -18.96
N VAL A 726 -6.37 20.38 -20.28
CA VAL A 726 -7.63 19.91 -20.87
C VAL A 726 -7.88 18.45 -20.53
N ILE A 727 -6.86 17.60 -20.68
CA ILE A 727 -6.95 16.16 -20.36
C ILE A 727 -7.22 15.95 -18.86
N LYS A 728 -6.54 16.70 -17.97
CA LYS A 728 -6.81 16.66 -16.52
C LYS A 728 -8.26 17.06 -16.19
N GLU A 729 -8.78 18.09 -16.83
CA GLU A 729 -10.17 18.53 -16.61
C GLU A 729 -11.19 17.53 -17.14
N ALA A 730 -10.91 16.86 -18.27
CA ALA A 730 -11.73 15.76 -18.76
C ALA A 730 -11.72 14.57 -17.80
N PHE A 731 -10.56 14.17 -17.26
CA PHE A 731 -10.49 13.12 -16.25
C PHE A 731 -11.26 13.47 -14.97
N ARG A 732 -11.33 14.75 -14.60
CA ARG A 732 -12.02 15.20 -13.39
C ARG A 732 -13.53 15.09 -13.54
N LEU A 733 -14.05 15.54 -14.66
CA LEU A 733 -15.50 15.56 -14.94
C LEU A 733 -16.03 14.20 -15.40
N HIS A 734 -15.24 13.50 -16.23
CA HIS A 734 -15.62 12.26 -16.89
C HIS A 734 -14.58 11.16 -16.62
N PRO A 735 -14.35 10.77 -15.35
CA PRO A 735 -13.46 9.65 -15.07
C PRO A 735 -14.04 8.38 -15.71
N PRO A 736 -13.29 7.63 -16.53
CA PRO A 736 -13.84 6.48 -17.26
C PRO A 736 -14.51 5.44 -16.35
N ALA A 737 -14.00 5.26 -15.13
CA ALA A 737 -14.61 4.41 -14.11
C ALA A 737 -15.10 5.26 -12.91
N PRO A 738 -16.34 5.77 -12.92
CA PRO A 738 -16.84 6.76 -11.94
C PRO A 738 -16.91 6.22 -10.51
N LEU A 739 -17.14 4.91 -10.33
CA LEU A 739 -17.17 4.24 -9.02
C LEU A 739 -15.87 3.48 -8.71
N LEU A 740 -14.86 3.62 -9.57
CA LEU A 740 -13.69 2.74 -9.64
C LEU A 740 -14.10 1.25 -9.67
N ILE A 741 -13.12 0.35 -9.55
CA ILE A 741 -13.42 -1.07 -9.38
C ILE A 741 -13.85 -1.33 -7.91
N PRO A 742 -14.95 -2.05 -7.66
CA PRO A 742 -15.43 -2.36 -6.32
C PRO A 742 -14.37 -3.01 -5.43
N ARG A 743 -14.36 -2.63 -4.16
CA ARG A 743 -13.49 -3.19 -3.11
C ARG A 743 -14.34 -3.99 -2.13
N VAL A 744 -13.68 -4.81 -1.33
CA VAL A 744 -14.27 -5.39 -0.12
C VAL A 744 -13.29 -5.20 1.03
N THR A 745 -13.80 -4.87 2.21
CA THR A 745 -12.95 -4.77 3.40
C THR A 745 -12.44 -6.16 3.80
N THR A 746 -11.14 -6.27 4.06
CA THR A 746 -10.47 -7.51 4.51
C THR A 746 -10.31 -7.59 6.02
N SER A 747 -10.69 -6.52 6.73
CA SER A 747 -10.82 -6.45 8.18
C SER A 747 -11.86 -5.39 8.52
N SER A 748 -12.46 -5.48 9.72
CA SER A 748 -13.23 -4.36 10.27
C SER A 748 -12.31 -3.18 10.54
N CYS A 749 -12.79 -1.96 10.36
CA CYS A 749 -12.06 -0.74 10.68
C CYS A 749 -13.04 0.38 11.05
N LYS A 750 -12.53 1.47 11.62
CA LYS A 750 -13.32 2.69 11.86
C LYS A 750 -12.93 3.75 10.84
N ILE A 751 -13.93 4.29 10.12
CA ILE A 751 -13.76 5.44 9.22
C ILE A 751 -14.51 6.61 9.84
N MET A 752 -13.79 7.65 10.22
CA MET A 752 -14.30 8.72 11.09
C MET A 752 -14.98 8.16 12.36
N ASP A 753 -16.29 8.35 12.50
CA ASP A 753 -17.08 7.83 13.62
C ASP A 753 -17.90 6.57 13.29
N TYR A 754 -17.74 6.01 12.10
CA TYR A 754 -18.47 4.84 11.64
C TYR A 754 -17.62 3.58 11.72
N GLU A 755 -18.15 2.53 12.35
CA GLU A 755 -17.60 1.19 12.25
C GLU A 755 -17.95 0.58 10.89
N ILE A 756 -16.94 0.18 10.14
CA ILE A 756 -17.05 -0.49 8.85
C ILE A 756 -16.65 -1.96 9.06
N PRO A 757 -17.60 -2.90 9.04
CA PRO A 757 -17.31 -4.31 9.22
C PRO A 757 -16.39 -4.89 8.14
N GLU A 758 -15.71 -5.99 8.44
CA GLU A 758 -15.10 -6.85 7.42
C GLU A 758 -16.17 -7.33 6.42
N ASN A 759 -15.76 -7.63 5.18
CA ASN A 759 -16.64 -8.09 4.11
C ASN A 759 -17.66 -7.04 3.64
N THR A 760 -17.46 -5.77 4.00
CA THR A 760 -18.23 -4.64 3.48
C THR A 760 -17.76 -4.32 2.06
N ARG A 761 -18.69 -4.29 1.11
CA ARG A 761 -18.43 -3.83 -0.25
C ARG A 761 -18.16 -2.33 -0.22
N VAL A 762 -17.14 -1.87 -0.91
CA VAL A 762 -16.77 -0.44 -0.92
C VAL A 762 -16.71 0.07 -2.35
N LEU A 763 -17.46 1.13 -2.61
CA LEU A 763 -17.50 1.84 -3.89
C LEU A 763 -16.93 3.24 -3.68
N ILE A 764 -15.95 3.63 -4.51
CA ILE A 764 -15.31 4.94 -4.42
C ILE A 764 -15.86 5.79 -5.56
N ASN A 765 -16.71 6.75 -5.23
CA ASN A 765 -17.34 7.63 -6.20
C ASN A 765 -16.37 8.75 -6.62
N ALA A 766 -15.49 8.44 -7.55
CA ALA A 766 -14.51 9.36 -8.13
C ALA A 766 -15.19 10.57 -8.80
N THR A 767 -16.35 10.38 -9.43
CA THR A 767 -17.11 11.50 -10.04
C THR A 767 -17.62 12.47 -8.97
N ALA A 768 -18.24 11.97 -7.89
CA ALA A 768 -18.70 12.83 -6.81
C ALA A 768 -17.54 13.59 -6.14
N ILE A 769 -16.42 12.90 -5.90
CA ILE A 769 -15.19 13.52 -5.36
C ILE A 769 -14.63 14.58 -6.32
N GLY A 770 -14.54 14.26 -7.60
CA GLY A 770 -14.04 15.15 -8.64
C GLY A 770 -14.95 16.35 -8.93
N THR A 771 -16.21 16.31 -8.46
CA THR A 771 -17.20 17.38 -8.63
C THR A 771 -17.70 17.97 -7.30
N ASP A 772 -16.99 17.69 -6.19
CA ASP A 772 -17.35 18.22 -4.88
C ASP A 772 -17.03 19.74 -4.82
N PRO A 773 -18.05 20.61 -4.60
CA PRO A 773 -17.85 22.06 -4.49
C PRO A 773 -16.94 22.47 -3.33
N LYS A 774 -16.68 21.58 -2.35
CA LYS A 774 -15.71 21.81 -1.28
C LYS A 774 -14.28 21.97 -1.80
N TYR A 775 -13.92 21.25 -2.86
CA TYR A 775 -12.56 21.25 -3.42
C TYR A 775 -12.49 21.93 -4.80
N TRP A 776 -13.60 21.97 -5.53
CA TRP A 776 -13.65 22.43 -6.92
C TRP A 776 -14.60 23.60 -7.10
N GLU A 777 -14.06 24.78 -7.38
CA GLU A 777 -14.87 25.96 -7.73
C GLU A 777 -15.58 25.74 -9.08
N ASN A 778 -16.87 26.07 -9.16
CA ASN A 778 -17.72 25.79 -10.33
C ASN A 778 -17.53 24.33 -10.81
N PRO A 779 -17.86 23.34 -9.97
CA PRO A 779 -17.37 21.97 -10.13
C PRO A 779 -17.88 21.28 -11.40
N LEU A 780 -19.04 21.69 -11.92
CA LEU A 780 -19.64 21.10 -13.13
C LEU A 780 -19.23 21.83 -14.42
N THR A 781 -18.43 22.89 -14.33
CA THR A 781 -17.96 23.64 -15.52
C THR A 781 -16.59 23.14 -15.95
N PHE A 782 -16.43 22.89 -17.25
CA PHE A 782 -15.17 22.49 -17.87
C PHE A 782 -14.20 23.69 -17.94
N ILE A 783 -13.26 23.76 -16.99
CA ILE A 783 -12.30 24.87 -16.85
C ILE A 783 -10.87 24.30 -16.70
N PRO A 784 -10.15 24.03 -17.80
CA PRO A 784 -8.76 23.52 -17.74
C PRO A 784 -7.82 24.41 -16.93
N GLU A 785 -8.00 25.73 -16.99
CA GLU A 785 -7.20 26.71 -16.25
C GLU A 785 -7.20 26.47 -14.73
N ARG A 786 -8.13 25.70 -14.17
CA ARG A 786 -8.17 25.40 -12.73
C ARG A 786 -6.94 24.63 -12.24
N PHE A 787 -6.24 23.94 -13.15
CA PHE A 787 -5.01 23.19 -12.88
C PHE A 787 -3.75 24.02 -13.14
N LEU A 788 -3.87 25.23 -13.68
CA LEU A 788 -2.72 26.09 -13.95
C LEU A 788 -2.04 26.47 -12.63
N ASN A 789 -0.72 26.30 -12.56
CA ASN A 789 0.11 26.58 -11.38
C ASN A 789 -0.31 25.81 -10.11
N LYS A 790 -1.03 24.68 -10.25
CA LYS A 790 -1.35 23.78 -9.13
C LYS A 790 -0.62 22.45 -9.29
N ASP A 791 -0.07 21.96 -8.18
CA ASP A 791 0.56 20.64 -8.11
C ASP A 791 -0.48 19.55 -7.79
N ILE A 792 -1.50 19.44 -8.65
CA ILE A 792 -2.55 18.40 -8.55
C ILE A 792 -2.32 17.39 -9.68
N ASP A 793 -2.17 16.12 -9.30
CA ASP A 793 -1.91 15.00 -10.19
C ASP A 793 -2.86 13.82 -9.92
N TYR A 794 -3.13 13.04 -10.97
CA TYR A 794 -3.99 11.86 -10.95
C TYR A 794 -3.24 10.57 -10.55
N ARG A 795 -1.99 10.68 -10.05
CA ARG A 795 -1.17 9.56 -9.56
C ARG A 795 -1.51 9.09 -8.14
N GLY A 796 -2.66 9.50 -7.60
CA GLY A 796 -3.19 9.00 -6.33
C GLY A 796 -2.61 9.64 -5.07
N GLN A 797 -2.00 10.82 -5.19
CA GLN A 797 -1.54 11.62 -4.04
C GLN A 797 -2.48 12.79 -3.70
N ASN A 798 -3.32 13.22 -4.65
CA ASN A 798 -4.39 14.21 -4.48
C ASN A 798 -5.75 13.50 -4.43
N TYR A 799 -6.37 13.39 -3.26
CA TYR A 799 -7.58 12.57 -3.07
C TYR A 799 -8.85 13.24 -3.56
N GLU A 800 -8.79 14.52 -3.87
CA GLU A 800 -9.81 15.28 -4.59
C GLU A 800 -9.82 14.97 -6.10
N PHE A 801 -8.81 14.25 -6.62
CA PHE A 801 -8.64 13.94 -8.04
C PHE A 801 -8.18 12.48 -8.26
N LEU A 802 -9.14 11.56 -8.35
CA LEU A 802 -8.89 10.11 -8.34
C LEU A 802 -9.34 9.33 -9.60
N PRO A 803 -9.11 9.81 -10.85
CA PRO A 803 -9.58 9.13 -12.05
C PRO A 803 -8.92 7.74 -12.27
N PHE A 804 -7.76 7.50 -11.67
CA PHE A 804 -7.05 6.22 -11.69
C PHE A 804 -7.07 5.49 -10.33
N GLY A 805 -7.86 5.98 -9.37
CA GLY A 805 -7.83 5.54 -7.98
C GLY A 805 -6.51 5.87 -7.27
N ALA A 806 -6.33 5.31 -6.07
CA ALA A 806 -5.14 5.47 -5.24
C ALA A 806 -4.84 4.20 -4.43
N GLY A 807 -3.76 4.25 -3.65
CA GLY A 807 -3.32 3.16 -2.78
C GLY A 807 -2.79 1.95 -3.55
N ARG A 808 -2.74 0.80 -2.87
CA ARG A 808 -2.24 -0.47 -3.43
C ARG A 808 -2.96 -0.91 -4.72
N ARG A 809 -4.25 -0.57 -4.84
CA ARG A 809 -5.09 -0.91 -6.00
C ARG A 809 -5.19 0.20 -7.05
N GLY A 810 -4.36 1.25 -6.98
CA GLY A 810 -4.29 2.28 -8.03
C GLY A 810 -3.96 1.69 -9.40
N CYS A 811 -4.40 2.34 -10.48
CA CYS A 811 -4.20 1.81 -11.84
C CYS A 811 -2.71 1.61 -12.18
N PRO A 812 -2.27 0.42 -12.62
CA PRO A 812 -0.89 0.22 -13.07
C PRO A 812 -0.67 0.78 -14.49
N GLY A 813 -1.73 0.99 -15.27
CA GLY A 813 -1.71 1.43 -16.66
C GLY A 813 -1.61 2.93 -16.90
N ILE A 814 -1.38 3.75 -15.86
CA ILE A 814 -1.29 5.22 -16.00
C ILE A 814 -0.23 5.60 -17.03
N ASN A 815 0.97 5.03 -16.92
CA ASN A 815 2.09 5.35 -17.82
C ASN A 815 1.84 4.88 -19.24
N PHE A 816 1.00 3.86 -19.45
CA PHE A 816 0.66 3.32 -20.78
C PHE A 816 -0.45 4.12 -21.47
N SER A 817 -1.53 4.41 -20.75
CA SER A 817 -2.74 5.07 -21.29
C SER A 817 -2.54 6.56 -21.56
N VAL A 818 -1.86 7.28 -20.67
CA VAL A 818 -1.72 8.74 -20.78
C VAL A 818 -0.99 9.17 -22.07
N PRO A 819 0.17 8.59 -22.46
CA PRO A 819 0.82 8.94 -23.71
C PRO A 819 -0.04 8.67 -24.94
N LEU A 820 -0.83 7.58 -24.94
CA LEU A 820 -1.76 7.28 -26.03
C LEU A 820 -2.86 8.34 -26.15
N VAL A 821 -3.48 8.73 -25.04
CA VAL A 821 -4.50 9.79 -25.03
C VAL A 821 -3.89 11.13 -25.46
N GLU A 822 -2.75 11.51 -24.90
CA GLU A 822 -2.04 12.76 -25.24
C GLU A 822 -1.67 12.83 -26.72
N LEU A 823 -1.07 11.76 -27.28
CA LEU A 823 -0.65 11.71 -28.67
C LEU A 823 -1.84 11.76 -29.63
N SER A 824 -2.93 11.06 -29.30
CA SER A 824 -4.17 11.05 -30.07
C SER A 824 -4.80 12.43 -30.12
N ILE A 825 -5.02 13.06 -28.96
CA ILE A 825 -5.64 14.39 -28.90
C ILE A 825 -4.74 15.42 -29.58
N ALA A 826 -3.42 15.39 -29.36
CA ALA A 826 -2.51 16.30 -30.04
C ALA A 826 -2.63 16.21 -31.56
N ASN A 827 -2.62 15.00 -32.13
CA ASN A 827 -2.72 14.85 -33.59
C ASN A 827 -4.12 15.18 -34.14
N LEU A 828 -5.20 14.87 -33.41
CA LEU A 828 -6.56 15.28 -33.78
C LEU A 828 -6.68 16.82 -33.84
N LEU A 829 -6.12 17.54 -32.88
CA LEU A 829 -6.13 19.00 -32.83
C LEU A 829 -5.15 19.65 -33.83
N PHE A 830 -4.05 18.97 -34.11
CA PHE A 830 -3.05 19.45 -35.07
C PHE A 830 -3.60 19.45 -36.50
N HIS A 831 -4.13 18.32 -36.96
CA HIS A 831 -4.47 18.09 -38.37
C HIS A 831 -5.81 18.69 -38.81
N TYR A 832 -6.78 18.79 -37.90
CA TYR A 832 -8.16 19.08 -38.26
C TYR A 832 -8.75 20.25 -37.49
N ASP A 833 -9.63 20.98 -38.17
CA ASP A 833 -10.64 21.81 -37.54
C ASP A 833 -11.94 21.00 -37.39
N TRP A 834 -12.51 21.04 -36.19
CA TRP A 834 -13.63 20.19 -35.78
C TRP A 834 -14.92 21.00 -35.69
N THR A 835 -16.00 20.43 -36.21
CA THR A 835 -17.34 20.99 -36.17
C THR A 835 -18.38 19.92 -35.86
N LEU A 836 -19.55 20.33 -35.39
CA LEU A 836 -20.69 19.40 -35.27
C LEU A 836 -21.26 19.11 -36.66
N PRO A 837 -21.86 17.93 -36.89
CA PRO A 837 -22.51 17.61 -38.15
C PRO A 837 -23.56 18.65 -38.55
N LYS A 838 -23.78 18.80 -39.87
CA LYS A 838 -24.64 19.84 -40.43
C LYS A 838 -26.04 19.82 -39.80
N GLY A 839 -26.45 20.94 -39.23
CA GLY A 839 -27.77 21.12 -38.60
C GLY A 839 -27.78 20.91 -37.08
N MET A 840 -26.69 20.42 -36.49
CA MET A 840 -26.54 20.24 -35.05
C MET A 840 -25.88 21.47 -34.40
N LYS A 841 -26.38 21.90 -33.24
CA LYS A 841 -25.80 22.95 -32.39
C LYS A 841 -25.20 22.32 -31.14
N ALA A 842 -24.33 23.04 -30.42
CA ALA A 842 -23.71 22.57 -29.18
C ALA A 842 -24.72 22.07 -28.13
N LYS A 843 -25.86 22.76 -28.00
CA LYS A 843 -26.96 22.35 -27.10
C LYS A 843 -27.67 21.04 -27.50
N ASP A 844 -27.46 20.58 -28.73
CA ASP A 844 -28.05 19.35 -29.26
C ASP A 844 -27.10 18.16 -29.09
N LEU A 845 -25.87 18.39 -28.58
CA LEU A 845 -24.93 17.32 -28.24
C LEU A 845 -25.37 16.66 -26.94
N ASP A 846 -25.76 15.38 -27.02
CA ASP A 846 -26.12 14.59 -25.84
C ASP A 846 -24.89 14.35 -24.97
N MET A 847 -24.99 14.64 -23.67
CA MET A 847 -23.94 14.45 -22.67
C MET A 847 -24.34 13.40 -21.62
N GLU A 848 -25.40 12.64 -21.85
CA GLU A 848 -25.77 11.51 -21.00
C GLU A 848 -24.73 10.37 -21.10
N GLU A 849 -24.51 9.70 -19.98
CA GLU A 849 -23.63 8.55 -19.84
C GLU A 849 -24.41 7.24 -20.07
N ALA A 850 -23.76 6.26 -20.70
CA ALA A 850 -24.23 4.87 -20.74
C ALA A 850 -23.73 4.14 -19.49
N LEU A 851 -24.63 3.41 -18.82
CA LEU A 851 -24.24 2.55 -17.70
C LEU A 851 -23.42 1.36 -18.21
N GLY A 852 -22.27 1.10 -17.59
CA GLY A 852 -21.36 0.01 -17.94
C GLY A 852 -20.12 -0.01 -17.04
N LEU A 853 -19.15 -0.85 -17.38
CA LEU A 853 -17.86 -0.92 -16.69
C LEU A 853 -17.08 0.40 -16.82
N THR A 854 -17.18 1.04 -17.99
CA THR A 854 -16.74 2.42 -18.24
C THR A 854 -17.95 3.27 -18.67
N MET A 855 -17.94 4.57 -18.35
CA MET A 855 -19.01 5.49 -18.71
C MET A 855 -18.78 6.08 -20.11
N HIS A 856 -19.20 5.36 -21.14
CA HIS A 856 -19.26 5.90 -22.50
C HIS A 856 -20.37 6.95 -22.63
N LYS A 857 -20.34 7.74 -23.70
CA LYS A 857 -21.52 8.52 -24.07
C LYS A 857 -22.67 7.58 -24.45
N LYS A 858 -23.88 7.92 -24.02
CA LYS A 858 -25.10 7.19 -24.39
C LYS A 858 -25.33 7.17 -25.90
N ILE A 859 -25.05 8.28 -26.55
CA ILE A 859 -25.06 8.41 -28.01
C ILE A 859 -23.61 8.63 -28.47
N PRO A 860 -23.07 7.76 -29.36
CA PRO A 860 -21.72 7.90 -29.89
C PRO A 860 -21.45 9.29 -30.48
N LEU A 861 -20.31 9.89 -30.12
CA LEU A 861 -19.86 11.17 -30.63
C LEU A 861 -19.58 11.13 -32.13
N CYS A 862 -20.38 11.85 -32.90
CA CYS A 862 -20.17 12.02 -34.34
C CYS A 862 -19.83 13.48 -34.66
N LEU A 863 -18.68 13.72 -35.30
CA LEU A 863 -18.17 15.05 -35.65
C LEU A 863 -17.91 15.19 -37.15
N ALA A 864 -17.75 16.41 -37.64
CA ALA A 864 -17.25 16.71 -38.97
C ALA A 864 -15.86 17.36 -38.86
N ALA A 865 -14.96 16.97 -39.76
CA ALA A 865 -13.59 17.48 -39.83
C ALA A 865 -13.30 18.12 -41.19
N SER A 866 -12.52 19.19 -41.17
CA SER A 866 -11.85 19.78 -42.33
C SER A 866 -10.35 19.89 -42.06
N TYR A 867 -9.51 19.81 -43.10
CA TYR A 867 -8.08 20.08 -42.93
C TYR A 867 -7.85 21.49 -42.40
N TYR A 868 -6.89 21.62 -41.49
CA TYR A 868 -6.31 22.92 -41.19
C TYR A 868 -5.35 23.30 -42.33
N ASP A 869 -5.57 24.46 -42.94
CA ASP A 869 -4.62 25.03 -43.90
C ASP A 869 -3.34 25.43 -43.14
N LEU A 870 -2.28 24.61 -43.30
CA LEU A 870 -0.98 24.76 -42.65
C LEU A 870 -0.26 26.07 -42.94
#